data_AF-A0A7S2A3F6-F1
#
_entry.id   AF-A0A7S2A3F6-F1
#
_cell.length_a   1.000
_cell.length_b   1.000
_cell.length_c   1.000
_cell.angle_alpha   90.00
_cell.angle_beta   90.00
_cell.angle_gamma   90.00
#
_symmetry.space_group_name_H-M   'P 1'
#
loop_
_entity.id
_entity.type
_entity.pdbx_description
1 polymer ?
#
loop_
_entity_poly.entity_id
_entity_poly.type
_entity_poly.pdbx_seq_one_letter_code
_entity_poly.pdbx_strand_id
1 'polypeptide(L)'
;AGSDVVAGLLSSPKASLARIRRGSCLRELGQYDEAEEEIEKCKIETEKIRKDNSGDVGDDDVYLEALAALATLRQAQSKYSEARMLYEEALPTARAEQGRHSALWVAGHIARYAEILRKSGEFALAEEHHREALDLRLSTVGQEEFSELEFSVSHTQLGCTMFAQGKVKEALEHHQKALSQRFNNLEFSHALVSESLNYCAEALNSIGRAKEGIPLGMHAVMIRKAVFGPTHPAYAHALSVLASCYQAVGRLIDAIDLQEECLDICDNFFSENHANLIPNLLNYGKMLQASGEIKKALKVFERAESIHKLNFEAGKNKRPLEICQTAIKELTAEVESSDGSIKGPDLEKITIPDVKSGGSPVIVITDIGKRLNDEYTFALLAALKDMNLMTPLAVIATTCPEKKRATLIRGVLDALGLPDVPVGVGSPGVTEYTLQSAEYARPSSCVFESGMDLMVKALRKSEDSSVQLVCLASLTDVAKLLHEHEDLFAIKVKEVVTIGSLKPLNHSKFVVPDGVSGDECDTAHATYVYERCQELKVPTFTISEILTEDLPFSSMIIEEISMTEHFVSTSVRDKSESAISALWKEANFPPNDPRRKILPAICDRNWFCRKFIGDEAVITEEDEAYIWPKVRTVLSHTPLAILSCVAAYRDTRFQWETKYVNSTPHRVTGLKAQRKKDAVGLVDADAMANELSMLIGYSFRTAMQNISG
;
A
#
# COMPACT_ATOMS: atom_id res chain seq x y z
N ALA A 1 58.53 0.45 28.46
CA ALA A 1 58.24 1.88 28.28
C ALA A 1 57.49 2.17 26.97
N GLY A 2 57.89 1.61 25.81
CA GLY A 2 57.19 1.84 24.53
C GLY A 2 55.97 0.94 24.25
N SER A 3 55.85 -0.24 24.87
CA SER A 3 54.69 -1.15 24.69
C SER A 3 53.49 -0.77 25.57
N ASP A 4 53.75 -0.26 26.78
CA ASP A 4 52.70 0.06 27.75
C ASP A 4 51.91 1.33 27.40
N VAL A 5 52.52 2.26 26.66
CA VAL A 5 51.86 3.48 26.19
C VAL A 5 50.90 3.17 25.03
N VAL A 6 51.26 2.22 24.15
CA VAL A 6 50.37 1.77 23.06
C VAL A 6 49.24 0.90 23.61
N ALA A 7 49.50 0.06 24.61
CA ALA A 7 48.46 -0.66 25.34
C ALA A 7 47.51 0.28 26.10
N GLY A 8 48.04 1.34 26.73
CA GLY A 8 47.27 2.36 27.44
C GLY A 8 46.40 3.26 26.54
N LEU A 9 46.79 3.47 25.27
CA LEU A 9 45.98 4.19 24.28
C LEU A 9 44.84 3.33 23.72
N LEU A 10 45.02 2.00 23.66
CA LEU A 10 43.99 1.02 23.29
C LEU A 10 42.99 0.72 24.42
N SER A 11 43.32 1.04 25.67
CA SER A 11 42.49 0.85 26.86
C SER A 11 41.77 2.13 27.33
N SER A 12 41.52 3.08 26.42
CA SER A 12 40.77 4.30 26.77
C SER A 12 39.25 4.07 26.66
N PRO A 13 38.42 4.76 27.48
CA PRO A 13 36.96 4.71 27.39
C PRO A 13 36.41 4.89 25.96
N LYS A 14 37.05 5.76 25.16
CA LYS A 14 36.71 5.98 23.76
C LYS A 14 36.98 4.77 22.87
N ALA A 15 38.07 4.04 23.09
CA ALA A 15 38.40 2.84 22.34
C ALA A 15 37.39 1.71 22.64
N SER A 16 37.02 1.55 23.92
CA SER A 16 35.99 0.59 24.35
C SER A 16 34.62 0.92 23.73
N LEU A 17 34.18 2.18 23.76
CA LEU A 17 32.94 2.60 23.11
C LEU A 17 32.96 2.38 21.59
N ALA A 18 34.11 2.58 20.93
CA ALA A 18 34.27 2.28 19.51
C ALA A 18 34.13 0.78 19.21
N ARG A 19 34.68 -0.10 20.07
CA ARG A 19 34.49 -1.55 19.97
C ARG A 19 33.04 -1.96 20.17
N ILE A 20 32.35 -1.40 21.16
CA ILE A 20 30.91 -1.63 21.39
C ILE A 20 30.09 -1.25 20.16
N ARG A 21 30.39 -0.09 19.54
CA ARG A 21 29.74 0.35 18.30
C ARG A 21 30.00 -0.60 17.14
N ARG A 22 31.26 -1.03 16.95
CA ARG A 22 31.63 -2.01 15.92
C ARG A 22 30.87 -3.33 16.12
N GLY A 23 30.86 -3.86 17.35
CA GLY A 23 30.10 -5.07 17.68
C GLY A 23 28.60 -4.91 17.45
N SER A 24 28.04 -3.74 17.75
CA SER A 24 26.64 -3.43 17.45
C SER A 24 26.35 -3.43 15.95
N CYS A 25 27.24 -2.87 15.12
CA CYS A 25 27.10 -2.94 13.66
C CYS A 25 27.18 -4.39 13.14
N LEU A 26 28.13 -5.19 13.63
CA LEU A 26 28.26 -6.61 13.27
C LEU A 26 27.00 -7.41 13.64
N ARG A 27 26.37 -7.11 14.78
CA ARG A 27 25.08 -7.67 15.17
C ARG A 27 23.97 -7.35 14.16
N GLU A 28 23.86 -6.11 13.72
CA GLU A 28 22.86 -5.72 12.70
C GLU A 28 23.10 -6.43 11.35
N LEU A 29 24.36 -6.76 11.04
CA LEU A 29 24.73 -7.54 9.87
C LEU A 29 24.53 -9.07 10.03
N GLY A 30 24.09 -9.54 11.21
CA GLY A 30 23.94 -10.96 11.49
C GLY A 30 25.27 -11.70 11.75
N GLN A 31 26.41 -10.98 11.82
CA GLN A 31 27.72 -11.55 12.12
C GLN A 31 27.89 -11.71 13.65
N TYR A 32 27.08 -12.58 14.25
CA TYR A 32 26.97 -12.67 15.70
C TYR A 32 28.25 -13.15 16.40
N ASP A 33 29.04 -14.03 15.78
CA ASP A 33 30.28 -14.54 16.37
C ASP A 33 31.35 -13.44 16.47
N GLU A 34 31.52 -12.65 15.41
CA GLU A 34 32.44 -11.51 15.40
C GLU A 34 31.98 -10.40 16.35
N ALA A 35 30.65 -10.15 16.41
CA ALA A 35 30.07 -9.21 17.36
C ALA A 35 30.33 -9.63 18.81
N GLU A 36 30.18 -10.93 19.10
CA GLU A 36 30.42 -11.51 20.42
C GLU A 36 31.89 -11.38 20.83
N GLU A 37 32.81 -11.68 19.93
CA GLU A 37 34.25 -11.56 20.19
C GLU A 37 34.63 -10.12 20.55
N GLU A 38 34.12 -9.12 19.82
CA GLU A 38 34.42 -7.71 20.08
C GLU A 38 33.81 -7.21 21.39
N ILE A 39 32.54 -7.54 21.66
CA ILE A 39 31.81 -7.03 22.83
C ILE A 39 32.25 -7.74 24.12
N GLU A 40 32.48 -9.06 24.11
CA GLU A 40 32.91 -9.80 25.30
C GLU A 40 34.32 -9.38 25.73
N LYS A 41 35.25 -9.21 24.77
CA LYS A 41 36.58 -8.66 25.06
C LYS A 41 36.48 -7.27 25.70
N CYS A 42 35.62 -6.41 25.14
CA CYS A 42 35.40 -5.08 25.68
C CYS A 42 34.86 -5.13 27.12
N LYS A 43 33.90 -6.02 27.40
CA LYS A 43 33.34 -6.21 28.75
C LYS A 43 34.42 -6.66 29.74
N ILE A 44 35.24 -7.66 29.39
CA ILE A 44 36.29 -8.18 30.27
C ILE A 44 37.33 -7.10 30.58
N GLU A 45 37.74 -6.33 29.56
CA GLU A 45 38.69 -5.24 29.73
C GLU A 45 38.12 -4.14 30.64
N THR A 46 36.88 -3.71 30.42
CA THR A 46 36.25 -2.66 31.23
C THR A 46 35.95 -3.12 32.65
N GLU A 47 35.58 -4.39 32.85
CA GLU A 47 35.44 -4.98 34.18
C GLU A 47 36.75 -4.96 34.97
N LYS A 48 37.86 -5.26 34.29
CA LYS A 48 39.19 -5.24 34.91
C LYS A 48 39.59 -3.82 35.30
N ILE A 49 39.41 -2.85 34.39
CA ILE A 49 39.70 -1.44 34.65
C ILE A 49 38.86 -0.95 35.84
N ARG A 50 37.57 -1.26 35.86
CA ARG A 50 36.64 -0.92 36.95
C ARG A 50 37.10 -1.45 38.31
N LYS A 51 37.63 -2.68 38.35
CA LYS A 51 38.17 -3.29 39.59
C LYS A 51 39.49 -2.66 40.02
N ASP A 52 40.35 -2.28 39.07
CA ASP A 52 41.68 -1.73 39.33
C ASP A 52 41.64 -0.23 39.70
N ASN A 53 40.67 0.54 39.18
CA ASN A 53 40.53 1.99 39.34
C ASN A 53 39.29 2.40 40.16
N SER A 54 39.00 1.71 41.27
CA SER A 54 37.79 1.92 42.09
C SER A 54 37.59 3.39 42.56
N GLY A 55 37.06 4.26 41.70
CA GLY A 55 36.98 5.70 41.93
C GLY A 55 36.84 6.60 40.68
N ASP A 56 37.12 6.14 39.45
CA ASP A 56 36.90 6.95 38.23
C ASP A 56 35.55 6.63 37.57
N VAL A 57 34.70 7.66 37.44
CA VAL A 57 33.27 7.55 37.10
C VAL A 57 33.05 7.13 35.63
N GLY A 58 34.00 7.43 34.74
CA GLY A 58 33.91 7.07 33.33
C GLY A 58 34.02 5.57 33.05
N ASP A 59 34.54 4.78 34.00
CA ASP A 59 34.74 3.34 33.81
C ASP A 59 33.45 2.53 34.07
N ASP A 60 32.55 3.03 34.93
CA ASP A 60 31.24 2.42 35.21
C ASP A 60 30.27 2.55 34.03
N ASP A 61 30.25 3.71 33.36
CA ASP A 61 29.40 3.96 32.18
C ASP A 61 29.75 3.04 31.01
N VAL A 62 31.05 2.89 30.71
CA VAL A 62 31.51 2.05 29.61
C VAL A 62 31.29 0.57 29.92
N TYR A 63 31.46 0.15 31.17
CA TYR A 63 31.13 -1.21 31.60
C TYR A 63 29.63 -1.49 31.43
N LEU A 64 28.77 -0.54 31.82
CA LEU A 64 27.32 -0.65 31.65
C LEU A 64 26.93 -0.76 30.17
N GLU A 65 27.50 0.06 29.29
CA GLU A 65 27.25 -0.02 27.86
C GLU A 65 27.73 -1.34 27.25
N ALA A 66 28.85 -1.90 27.72
CA ALA A 66 29.32 -3.21 27.30
C ALA A 66 28.34 -4.32 27.71
N LEU A 67 27.85 -4.30 28.95
CA LEU A 67 26.81 -5.24 29.42
C LEU A 67 25.52 -5.10 28.61
N ALA A 68 25.04 -3.88 28.39
CA ALA A 68 23.82 -3.62 27.63
C ALA A 68 23.96 -4.07 26.17
N ALA A 69 25.11 -3.84 25.55
CA ALA A 69 25.41 -4.28 24.19
C ALA A 69 25.47 -5.81 24.09
N LEU A 70 26.12 -6.48 25.04
CA LEU A 70 26.21 -7.94 25.10
C LEU A 70 24.83 -8.56 25.32
N ALA A 71 24.03 -8.00 26.22
CA ALA A 71 22.66 -8.45 26.45
C ALA A 71 21.79 -8.32 25.19
N THR A 72 21.93 -7.21 24.46
CA THR A 72 21.22 -7.01 23.17
C THR A 72 21.70 -8.01 22.11
N LEU A 73 22.99 -8.35 22.09
CA LEU A 73 23.53 -9.39 21.21
C LEU A 73 22.98 -10.77 21.57
N ARG A 74 22.94 -11.13 22.85
CA ARG A 74 22.34 -12.40 23.32
C ARG A 74 20.87 -12.50 22.94
N GLN A 75 20.11 -11.40 23.06
CA GLN A 75 18.74 -11.33 22.58
C GLN A 75 18.66 -11.57 21.06
N ALA A 76 19.54 -10.95 20.27
CA ALA A 76 19.62 -11.14 18.83
C ALA A 76 20.05 -12.56 18.42
N GLN A 77 20.75 -13.30 19.29
CA GLN A 77 21.06 -14.72 19.12
C GLN A 77 19.95 -15.66 19.64
N SER A 78 18.80 -15.12 20.08
CA SER A 78 17.72 -15.86 20.75
C SER A 78 18.08 -16.49 22.12
N LYS A 79 19.18 -16.05 22.76
CA LYS A 79 19.63 -16.48 24.09
C LYS A 79 19.03 -15.60 25.20
N TYR A 80 17.71 -15.66 25.36
CA TYR A 80 16.98 -14.70 26.20
C TYR A 80 17.32 -14.77 27.70
N SER A 81 17.57 -15.95 28.26
CA SER A 81 17.94 -16.11 29.67
C SER A 81 19.30 -15.47 29.99
N GLU A 82 20.29 -15.64 29.10
CA GLU A 82 21.59 -14.97 29.21
C GLU A 82 21.47 -13.45 29.05
N ALA A 83 20.69 -12.99 28.07
CA ALA A 83 20.42 -11.58 27.86
C ALA A 83 19.82 -10.93 29.12
N ARG A 84 18.85 -11.62 29.74
CA ARG A 84 18.21 -11.17 30.97
C ARG A 84 19.19 -11.05 32.12
N MET A 85 19.99 -12.09 32.39
CA MET A 85 20.98 -12.07 33.49
C MET A 85 21.95 -10.89 33.35
N LEU A 86 22.46 -10.65 32.15
CA LEU A 86 23.37 -9.53 31.87
C LEU A 86 22.71 -8.17 32.12
N TYR A 87 21.43 -8.01 31.79
CA TYR A 87 20.74 -6.75 31.99
C TYR A 87 20.24 -6.55 33.44
N GLU A 88 19.91 -7.62 34.16
CA GLU A 88 19.62 -7.57 35.60
C GLU A 88 20.86 -7.13 36.41
N GLU A 89 22.08 -7.43 35.93
CA GLU A 89 23.32 -6.87 36.47
C GLU A 89 23.49 -5.37 36.13
N ALA A 90 23.13 -4.98 34.92
CA ALA A 90 23.29 -3.62 34.39
C ALA A 90 22.30 -2.60 35.01
N LEU A 91 21.03 -2.99 35.15
CA LEU A 91 19.93 -2.06 35.45
C LEU A 91 20.06 -1.32 36.79
N PRO A 92 20.51 -1.94 37.90
CA PRO A 92 20.71 -1.22 39.16
C PRO A 92 21.72 -0.08 39.04
N THR A 93 22.80 -0.30 38.29
CA THR A 93 23.83 0.71 38.00
C THR A 93 23.22 1.87 37.20
N ALA A 94 22.46 1.56 36.13
CA ALA A 94 21.80 2.58 35.33
C ALA A 94 20.83 3.47 36.16
N ARG A 95 20.10 2.87 37.11
CA ARG A 95 19.19 3.61 38.02
C ARG A 95 19.93 4.43 39.06
N ALA A 96 21.06 3.95 39.58
CA ALA A 96 21.86 4.67 40.56
C ALA A 96 22.45 5.98 39.99
N GLU A 97 22.68 6.03 38.68
CA GLU A 97 23.27 7.18 37.98
C GLU A 97 22.24 8.23 37.53
N GLN A 98 20.96 8.13 37.93
CA GLN A 98 19.90 9.07 37.54
C GLN A 98 20.17 10.53 37.96
N GLY A 99 21.04 10.77 38.93
CA GLY A 99 21.49 12.11 39.31
C GLY A 99 22.65 12.67 38.49
N ARG A 100 23.33 11.85 37.68
CA ARG A 100 24.51 12.22 36.88
C ARG A 100 24.26 12.23 35.37
N HIS A 101 23.34 11.39 34.89
CA HIS A 101 22.94 11.33 33.48
C HIS A 101 21.56 11.92 33.24
N SER A 102 21.26 12.26 31.98
CA SER A 102 19.94 12.74 31.61
C SER A 102 18.88 11.64 31.77
N ALA A 103 17.64 12.02 32.04
CA ALA A 103 16.55 11.06 32.17
C ALA A 103 16.31 10.26 30.87
N LEU A 104 16.69 10.81 29.71
CA LEU A 104 16.67 10.10 28.42
C LEU A 104 17.65 8.91 28.41
N TRP A 105 18.85 9.09 28.95
CA TRP A 105 19.85 8.03 29.02
C TRP A 105 19.37 6.87 29.90
N VAL A 106 18.83 7.17 31.09
CA VAL A 106 18.26 6.16 32.00
C VAL A 106 17.07 5.45 31.35
N ALA A 107 16.18 6.20 30.68
CA ALA A 107 15.04 5.64 29.95
C ALA A 107 15.49 4.66 28.85
N GLY A 108 16.58 4.97 28.14
CA GLY A 108 17.16 4.09 27.12
C GLY A 108 17.55 2.72 27.67
N HIS A 109 18.18 2.67 28.85
CA HIS A 109 18.55 1.41 29.50
C HIS A 109 17.33 0.62 29.98
N ILE A 110 16.38 1.28 30.63
CA ILE A 110 15.13 0.64 31.09
C ILE A 110 14.36 0.06 29.90
N ALA A 111 14.26 0.81 28.79
CA ALA A 111 13.57 0.36 27.59
C ALA A 111 14.24 -0.85 26.93
N ARG A 112 15.58 -0.92 26.90
CA ARG A 112 16.32 -2.08 26.39
C ARG A 112 16.10 -3.32 27.25
N TYR A 113 16.07 -3.18 28.57
CA TYR A 113 15.71 -4.29 29.46
C TYR A 113 14.29 -4.78 29.22
N ALA A 114 13.34 -3.84 29.12
CA ALA A 114 11.95 -4.14 28.86
C ALA A 114 11.75 -4.90 27.53
N GLU A 115 12.52 -4.57 26.49
CA GLU A 115 12.49 -5.30 25.22
C GLU A 115 12.98 -6.75 25.35
N ILE A 116 14.01 -7.01 26.18
CA ILE A 116 14.47 -8.37 26.50
C ILE A 116 13.37 -9.14 27.22
N LEU A 117 12.73 -8.53 28.23
CA LEU A 117 11.60 -9.13 28.95
C LEU A 117 10.42 -9.41 28.01
N ARG A 118 10.13 -8.51 27.07
CA ARG A 118 9.07 -8.70 26.09
C ARG A 118 9.38 -9.89 25.19
N LYS A 119 10.60 -10.01 24.67
CA LYS A 119 11.01 -11.13 23.82
C LYS A 119 11.08 -12.46 24.59
N SER A 120 11.46 -12.44 25.87
CA SER A 120 11.46 -13.63 26.74
C SER A 120 10.05 -14.09 27.12
N GLY A 121 9.01 -13.28 26.90
CA GLY A 121 7.62 -13.62 27.20
C GLY A 121 7.10 -13.09 28.54
N GLU A 122 7.81 -12.17 29.20
CA GLU A 122 7.45 -11.54 30.47
C GLU A 122 6.72 -10.21 30.26
N PHE A 123 5.60 -10.28 29.55
CA PHE A 123 4.96 -9.09 29.01
C PHE A 123 4.48 -8.09 30.06
N ALA A 124 4.07 -8.55 31.26
CA ALA A 124 3.59 -7.65 32.31
C ALA A 124 4.72 -6.77 32.88
N LEU A 125 5.88 -7.37 33.16
CA LEU A 125 7.07 -6.64 33.62
C LEU A 125 7.64 -5.76 32.51
N ALA A 126 7.61 -6.22 31.26
CA ALA A 126 8.00 -5.41 30.11
C ALA A 126 7.12 -4.14 29.99
N GLU A 127 5.80 -4.28 30.19
CA GLU A 127 4.87 -3.15 30.14
C GLU A 127 5.14 -2.12 31.25
N GLU A 128 5.42 -2.58 32.47
CA GLU A 128 5.80 -1.73 33.60
C GLU A 128 7.04 -0.89 33.27
N HIS A 129 8.12 -1.53 32.80
CA HIS A 129 9.36 -0.83 32.47
C HIS A 129 9.25 0.04 31.22
N HIS A 130 8.50 -0.35 30.20
CA HIS A 130 8.27 0.52 29.04
C HIS A 130 7.45 1.77 29.41
N ARG A 131 6.53 1.68 30.39
CA ARG A 131 5.85 2.85 30.95
C ARG A 131 6.80 3.73 31.75
N GLU A 132 7.63 3.13 32.62
CA GLU A 132 8.67 3.84 33.37
C GLU A 132 9.59 4.64 32.42
N ALA A 133 10.06 4.02 31.33
CA ALA A 133 10.88 4.69 30.32
C ALA A 133 10.13 5.83 29.61
N LEU A 134 8.84 5.67 29.31
CA LEU A 134 8.01 6.73 28.74
C LEU A 134 7.84 7.90 29.73
N ASP A 135 7.58 7.63 31.00
CA ASP A 135 7.42 8.65 32.04
C ASP A 135 8.71 9.46 32.24
N LEU A 136 9.87 8.80 32.20
CA LEU A 136 11.17 9.47 32.22
C LEU A 136 11.36 10.37 30.99
N ARG A 137 11.05 9.88 29.79
CA ARG A 137 11.08 10.72 28.57
C ARG A 137 10.13 11.91 28.68
N LEU A 138 8.92 11.71 29.23
CA LEU A 138 7.94 12.79 29.44
C LEU A 138 8.45 13.86 30.41
N SER A 139 9.23 13.47 31.42
CA SER A 139 9.84 14.43 32.35
C SER A 139 10.89 15.35 31.72
N THR A 140 11.35 15.04 30.49
CA THR A 140 12.33 15.85 29.75
C THR A 140 11.73 16.86 28.77
N VAL A 141 10.40 16.90 28.64
CA VAL A 141 9.73 17.87 27.77
C VAL A 141 10.12 19.30 28.16
N GLY A 142 10.59 20.08 27.18
CA GLY A 142 11.05 21.46 27.37
C GLY A 142 12.53 21.60 27.77
N GLN A 143 13.26 20.50 27.91
CA GLN A 143 14.73 20.51 28.02
C GLN A 143 15.37 20.58 26.61
N GLU A 144 16.61 21.08 26.50
CA GLU A 144 17.29 21.25 25.20
C GLU A 144 17.51 19.93 24.44
N GLU A 145 17.68 18.81 25.16
CA GLU A 145 17.95 17.48 24.59
C GLU A 145 16.68 16.75 24.11
N PHE A 146 15.51 17.35 24.27
CA PHE A 146 14.23 16.73 23.97
C PHE A 146 13.96 16.62 22.45
N SER A 147 13.52 15.43 22.03
CA SER A 147 12.97 15.20 20.69
C SER A 147 11.66 14.44 20.77
N GLU A 148 10.64 14.89 20.04
CA GLU A 148 9.36 14.19 19.94
C GLU A 148 9.51 12.75 19.39
N LEU A 149 10.59 12.47 18.66
CA LEU A 149 10.89 11.14 18.14
C LEU A 149 11.13 10.11 19.24
N GLU A 150 11.60 10.52 20.43
CA GLU A 150 11.77 9.61 21.58
C GLU A 150 10.44 9.00 22.03
N PHE A 151 9.35 9.77 21.94
CA PHE A 151 8.02 9.27 22.24
C PHE A 151 7.54 8.24 21.24
N SER A 152 7.92 8.38 19.97
CA SER A 152 7.54 7.43 18.93
C SER A 152 8.14 6.05 19.18
N VAL A 153 9.36 6.00 19.72
CA VAL A 153 10.03 4.77 20.13
C VAL A 153 9.31 4.14 21.34
N SER A 154 9.03 4.92 22.39
CA SER A 154 8.25 4.44 23.54
C SER A 154 6.90 3.88 23.14
N HIS A 155 6.16 4.59 22.28
CA HIS A 155 4.85 4.16 21.83
C HIS A 155 4.93 2.89 20.97
N THR A 156 5.95 2.74 20.12
CA THR A 156 6.17 1.50 19.37
C THR A 156 6.42 0.32 20.31
N GLN A 157 7.27 0.49 21.32
CA GLN A 157 7.61 -0.54 22.30
C GLN A 157 6.40 -0.95 23.17
N LEU A 158 5.65 0.02 23.67
CA LEU A 158 4.40 -0.22 24.40
C LEU A 158 3.37 -0.93 23.51
N GLY A 159 3.20 -0.47 22.27
CA GLY A 159 2.30 -1.11 21.31
C GLY A 159 2.66 -2.58 21.07
N CYS A 160 3.95 -2.88 20.81
CA CYS A 160 4.44 -4.24 20.65
C CYS A 160 4.21 -5.11 21.89
N THR A 161 4.35 -4.54 23.08
CA THR A 161 4.15 -5.24 24.36
C THR A 161 2.68 -5.55 24.59
N MET A 162 1.81 -4.55 24.41
CA MET A 162 0.36 -4.69 24.51
C MET A 162 -0.20 -5.67 23.48
N PHE A 163 0.33 -5.64 22.26
CA PHE A 163 -0.02 -6.61 21.22
C PHE A 163 0.29 -8.04 21.65
N ALA A 164 1.49 -8.28 22.20
CA ALA A 164 1.90 -9.60 22.71
C ALA A 164 1.03 -10.09 23.89
N GLN A 165 0.49 -9.17 24.70
CA GLN A 165 -0.49 -9.48 25.75
C GLN A 165 -1.91 -9.75 25.23
N GLY A 166 -2.19 -9.49 23.96
CA GLY A 166 -3.54 -9.57 23.37
C GLY A 166 -4.39 -8.30 23.54
N LYS A 167 -3.83 -7.21 24.08
CA LYS A 167 -4.48 -5.88 24.16
C LYS A 167 -4.37 -5.14 22.82
N VAL A 168 -4.86 -5.75 21.75
CA VAL A 168 -4.59 -5.32 20.36
C VAL A 168 -5.14 -3.92 20.05
N LYS A 169 -6.28 -3.53 20.64
CA LYS A 169 -6.84 -2.18 20.41
C LYS A 169 -5.96 -1.08 21.01
N GLU A 170 -5.50 -1.26 22.25
CA GLU A 170 -4.56 -0.34 22.90
C GLU A 170 -3.22 -0.29 22.14
N ALA A 171 -2.76 -1.44 21.63
CA ALA A 171 -1.57 -1.51 20.78
C ALA A 171 -1.72 -0.65 19.52
N LEU A 172 -2.86 -0.74 18.82
CA LEU A 172 -3.14 0.06 17.64
C LEU A 172 -3.09 1.56 17.95
N GLU A 173 -3.68 2.01 19.06
CA GLU A 173 -3.63 3.42 19.47
C GLU A 173 -2.20 3.91 19.68
N HIS A 174 -1.35 3.08 20.31
CA HIS A 174 0.07 3.40 20.48
C HIS A 174 0.84 3.41 19.16
N HIS A 175 0.61 2.45 18.26
CA HIS A 175 1.24 2.45 16.95
C HIS A 175 0.82 3.65 16.10
N GLN A 176 -0.45 4.08 16.16
CA GLN A 176 -0.93 5.30 15.50
C GLN A 176 -0.29 6.57 16.06
N LYS A 177 -0.11 6.68 17.38
CA LYS A 177 0.63 7.80 17.99
C LYS A 177 2.08 7.86 17.51
N ALA A 178 2.77 6.70 17.49
CA ALA A 178 4.12 6.61 16.97
C ALA A 178 4.20 7.00 15.48
N LEU A 179 3.25 6.53 14.68
CA LEU A 179 3.14 6.84 13.25
C LEU A 179 2.96 8.34 13.01
N SER A 180 2.03 8.98 13.72
CA SER A 180 1.79 10.43 13.58
C SER A 180 3.03 11.26 13.94
N GLN A 181 3.72 10.92 15.04
CA GLN A 181 4.96 11.60 15.43
C GLN A 181 6.07 11.44 14.39
N ARG A 182 6.24 10.22 13.84
CA ARG A 182 7.25 9.94 12.82
C ARG A 182 6.91 10.60 11.49
N PHE A 183 5.64 10.57 11.07
CA PHE A 183 5.17 11.20 9.84
C PHE A 183 5.37 12.72 9.85
N ASN A 184 5.14 13.38 10.98
CA ASN A 184 5.28 14.83 11.10
C ASN A 184 6.75 15.32 11.21
N ASN A 185 7.68 14.43 11.57
CA ASN A 185 9.07 14.80 11.89
C ASN A 185 10.12 14.15 10.98
N LEU A 186 9.74 13.20 10.12
CA LEU A 186 10.65 12.46 9.25
C LEU A 186 10.11 12.45 7.82
N GLU A 187 11.02 12.27 6.85
CA GLU A 187 10.61 11.94 5.48
C GLU A 187 9.78 10.66 5.46
N PHE A 188 8.77 10.60 4.58
CA PHE A 188 7.89 9.43 4.50
C PHE A 188 8.63 8.13 4.13
N SER A 189 9.71 8.25 3.37
CA SER A 189 10.63 7.16 3.00
C SER A 189 11.45 6.61 4.17
N HIS A 190 11.38 7.22 5.36
CA HIS A 190 12.20 6.84 6.50
C HIS A 190 11.78 5.47 7.09
N ALA A 191 12.76 4.64 7.47
CA ALA A 191 12.53 3.30 7.99
C ALA A 191 11.56 3.25 9.19
N LEU A 192 11.63 4.23 10.10
CA LEU A 192 10.72 4.33 11.25
C LEU A 192 9.25 4.56 10.85
N VAL A 193 8.98 5.31 9.77
CA VAL A 193 7.62 5.47 9.24
C VAL A 193 7.10 4.12 8.76
N SER A 194 7.91 3.39 7.98
CA SER A 194 7.57 2.03 7.52
C SER A 194 7.33 1.04 8.67
N GLU A 195 8.07 1.17 9.76
CA GLU A 195 7.89 0.34 10.95
C GLU A 195 6.53 0.58 11.61
N SER A 196 6.15 1.84 11.78
CA SER A 196 4.85 2.18 12.34
C SER A 196 3.70 1.75 11.42
N LEU A 197 3.83 1.93 10.10
CA LEU A 197 2.87 1.44 9.11
C LEU A 197 2.67 -0.08 9.22
N ASN A 198 3.78 -0.83 9.34
CA ASN A 198 3.77 -2.28 9.49
C ASN A 198 3.03 -2.72 10.76
N TYR A 199 3.32 -2.12 11.91
CA TYR A 199 2.65 -2.48 13.16
C TYR A 199 1.17 -2.06 13.19
N CYS A 200 0.81 -0.92 12.59
CA CYS A 200 -0.59 -0.55 12.39
C CYS A 200 -1.34 -1.59 11.54
N ALA A 201 -0.72 -2.06 10.44
CA ALA A 201 -1.30 -3.10 9.60
C ALA A 201 -1.52 -4.41 10.37
N GLU A 202 -0.53 -4.85 11.14
CA GLU A 202 -0.60 -6.06 11.97
C GLU A 202 -1.71 -5.97 13.04
N ALA A 203 -1.83 -4.83 13.71
CA ALA A 203 -2.86 -4.57 14.70
C ALA A 203 -4.26 -4.50 14.09
N LEU A 204 -4.42 -3.82 12.94
CA LEU A 204 -5.68 -3.77 12.18
C LEU A 204 -6.13 -5.16 11.74
N ASN A 205 -5.22 -5.98 11.20
CA ASN A 205 -5.51 -7.36 10.84
C ASN A 205 -6.03 -8.16 12.04
N SER A 206 -5.35 -8.04 13.18
CA SER A 206 -5.66 -8.80 14.40
C SER A 206 -7.01 -8.42 15.04
N ILE A 207 -7.57 -7.23 14.74
CA ILE A 207 -8.93 -6.83 15.14
C ILE A 207 -9.98 -7.04 14.04
N GLY A 208 -9.65 -7.74 12.96
CA GLY A 208 -10.57 -8.05 11.86
C GLY A 208 -10.74 -6.93 10.82
N ARG A 209 -9.89 -5.89 10.85
CA ARG A 209 -9.88 -4.76 9.90
C ARG A 209 -8.78 -4.91 8.84
N ALA A 210 -8.57 -6.13 8.36
CA ALA A 210 -7.49 -6.45 7.41
C ALA A 210 -7.53 -5.62 6.11
N LYS A 211 -8.74 -5.27 5.61
CA LYS A 211 -8.89 -4.41 4.42
C LYS A 211 -8.19 -3.04 4.57
N GLU A 212 -8.21 -2.49 5.78
CA GLU A 212 -7.55 -1.22 6.11
C GLU A 212 -6.05 -1.40 6.38
N GLY A 213 -5.62 -2.60 6.78
CA GLY A 213 -4.21 -2.92 6.98
C GLY A 213 -3.43 -3.14 5.67
N ILE A 214 -4.09 -3.57 4.59
CA ILE A 214 -3.44 -3.85 3.29
C ILE A 214 -2.71 -2.61 2.74
N PRO A 215 -3.34 -1.42 2.61
CA PRO A 215 -2.64 -0.23 2.15
C PRO A 215 -1.37 0.10 2.95
N LEU A 216 -1.46 0.05 4.29
CA LEU A 216 -0.33 0.34 5.17
C LEU A 216 0.80 -0.69 5.02
N GLY A 217 0.43 -1.98 4.94
CA GLY A 217 1.37 -3.07 4.70
C GLY A 217 2.09 -2.93 3.36
N MET A 218 1.39 -2.54 2.29
CA MET A 218 2.00 -2.28 0.99
C MET A 218 3.03 -1.14 1.04
N HIS A 219 2.71 -0.03 1.70
CA HIS A 219 3.66 1.07 1.90
C HIS A 219 4.88 0.62 2.71
N ALA A 220 4.68 -0.14 3.79
CA ALA A 220 5.76 -0.67 4.60
C ALA A 220 6.70 -1.59 3.78
N VAL A 221 6.14 -2.48 2.96
CA VAL A 221 6.90 -3.38 2.08
C VAL A 221 7.73 -2.59 1.07
N MET A 222 7.16 -1.57 0.43
CA MET A 222 7.86 -0.73 -0.55
C MET A 222 9.03 0.02 0.09
N ILE A 223 8.78 0.74 1.18
CA ILE A 223 9.82 1.53 1.88
C ILE A 223 10.92 0.60 2.39
N ARG A 224 10.59 -0.52 3.02
CA ARG A 224 11.60 -1.43 3.58
C ARG A 224 12.43 -2.12 2.51
N LYS A 225 11.85 -2.44 1.35
CA LYS A 225 12.61 -2.95 0.22
C LYS A 225 13.62 -1.91 -0.29
N ALA A 226 13.21 -0.65 -0.41
CA ALA A 226 14.07 0.43 -0.89
C ALA A 226 15.19 0.77 0.10
N VAL A 227 14.89 0.82 1.40
CA VAL A 227 15.86 1.21 2.44
C VAL A 227 16.82 0.09 2.81
N PHE A 228 16.32 -1.14 2.97
CA PHE A 228 17.12 -2.25 3.50
C PHE A 228 17.57 -3.25 2.43
N GLY A 229 16.95 -3.25 1.26
CA GLY A 229 17.16 -4.24 0.21
C GLY A 229 16.29 -5.50 0.37
N PRO A 230 16.24 -6.36 -0.66
CA PRO A 230 15.32 -7.49 -0.74
C PRO A 230 15.72 -8.70 0.13
N THR A 231 16.90 -8.69 0.75
CA THR A 231 17.42 -9.81 1.56
C THR A 231 17.40 -9.53 3.05
N HIS A 232 16.90 -8.37 3.48
CA HIS A 232 16.93 -7.98 4.89
C HIS A 232 15.69 -8.48 5.65
N PRO A 233 15.84 -8.98 6.91
CA PRO A 233 14.72 -9.39 7.76
C PRO A 233 13.61 -8.34 7.97
N ALA A 234 13.92 -7.04 7.86
CA ALA A 234 12.91 -5.99 8.01
C ALA A 234 11.93 -6.01 6.83
N TYR A 235 12.43 -6.23 5.62
CA TYR A 235 11.60 -6.45 4.42
C TYR A 235 10.79 -7.74 4.55
N ALA A 236 11.42 -8.85 4.99
CA ALA A 236 10.73 -10.11 5.24
C ALA A 236 9.57 -9.97 6.24
N HIS A 237 9.76 -9.21 7.33
CA HIS A 237 8.71 -8.95 8.30
C HIS A 237 7.52 -8.21 7.65
N ALA A 238 7.77 -7.22 6.80
CA ALA A 238 6.68 -6.52 6.12
C ALA A 238 5.92 -7.41 5.13
N LEU A 239 6.60 -8.34 4.44
CA LEU A 239 5.95 -9.35 3.62
C LEU A 239 5.03 -10.25 4.45
N SER A 240 5.49 -10.73 5.61
CA SER A 240 4.71 -11.57 6.54
C SER A 240 3.43 -10.89 7.04
N VAL A 241 3.51 -9.59 7.36
CA VAL A 241 2.34 -8.80 7.76
C VAL A 241 1.36 -8.63 6.61
N LEU A 242 1.83 -8.27 5.41
CA LEU A 242 0.98 -8.15 4.23
C LEU A 242 0.33 -9.49 3.84
N ALA A 243 1.08 -10.59 3.93
CA ALA A 243 0.59 -11.95 3.72
C ALA A 243 -0.55 -12.29 4.70
N SER A 244 -0.37 -11.97 5.97
CA SER A 244 -1.39 -12.19 7.00
C SER A 244 -2.66 -11.37 6.74
N CYS A 245 -2.53 -10.14 6.24
CA CYS A 245 -3.66 -9.33 5.81
C CYS A 245 -4.38 -9.96 4.59
N TYR A 246 -3.63 -10.45 3.60
CA TYR A 246 -4.22 -11.13 2.43
C TYR A 246 -4.94 -12.43 2.80
N GLN A 247 -4.39 -13.23 3.70
CA GLN A 247 -5.05 -14.41 4.23
C GLN A 247 -6.39 -14.05 4.87
N ALA A 248 -6.43 -12.99 5.69
CA ALA A 248 -7.63 -12.56 6.39
C ALA A 248 -8.75 -12.06 5.46
N VAL A 249 -8.42 -11.57 4.26
CA VAL A 249 -9.41 -11.21 3.22
C VAL A 249 -9.67 -12.34 2.22
N GLY A 250 -9.17 -13.56 2.48
CA GLY A 250 -9.42 -14.75 1.68
C GLY A 250 -8.53 -14.92 0.44
N ARG A 251 -7.49 -14.11 0.29
CA ARG A 251 -6.52 -14.18 -0.82
C ARG A 251 -5.35 -15.10 -0.45
N LEU A 252 -5.65 -16.38 -0.33
CA LEU A 252 -4.73 -17.35 0.28
C LEU A 252 -3.47 -17.61 -0.55
N ILE A 253 -3.58 -17.69 -1.88
CA ILE A 253 -2.42 -17.92 -2.75
C ILE A 253 -1.46 -16.72 -2.70
N ASP A 254 -1.99 -15.49 -2.81
CA ASP A 254 -1.16 -14.29 -2.69
C ASP A 254 -0.49 -14.18 -1.30
N ALA A 255 -1.16 -14.66 -0.25
CA ALA A 255 -0.57 -14.74 1.09
C ALA A 255 0.57 -15.78 1.15
N ILE A 256 0.37 -16.96 0.56
CA ILE A 256 1.38 -18.03 0.50
C ILE A 256 2.63 -17.54 -0.24
N ASP A 257 2.47 -16.94 -1.43
CA ASP A 257 3.59 -16.45 -2.23
C ASP A 257 4.47 -15.45 -1.45
N LEU A 258 3.85 -14.50 -0.75
CA LEU A 258 4.57 -13.53 0.09
C LEU A 258 5.20 -14.17 1.32
N GLN A 259 4.55 -15.17 1.91
CA GLN A 259 5.04 -15.86 3.11
C GLN A 259 6.22 -16.79 2.79
N GLU A 260 6.25 -17.37 1.59
CA GLU A 260 7.40 -18.13 1.07
C GLU A 260 8.59 -17.20 0.82
N GLU A 261 8.39 -16.06 0.15
CA GLU A 261 9.46 -15.04 -0.02
C GLU A 261 10.00 -14.57 1.35
N CYS A 262 9.12 -14.35 2.33
CA CYS A 262 9.51 -14.02 3.71
C CYS A 262 10.39 -15.10 4.35
N LEU A 263 9.99 -16.37 4.27
CA LEU A 263 10.72 -17.48 4.87
C LEU A 263 12.06 -17.71 4.19
N ASP A 264 12.14 -17.60 2.86
CA ASP A 264 13.39 -17.70 2.12
C ASP A 264 14.41 -16.65 2.58
N ILE A 265 13.96 -15.40 2.81
CA ILE A 265 14.83 -14.35 3.34
C ILE A 265 15.26 -14.68 4.77
N CYS A 266 14.33 -15.09 5.64
CA CYS A 266 14.64 -15.40 7.02
C CYS A 266 15.56 -16.62 7.19
N ASP A 267 15.37 -17.68 6.40
CA ASP A 267 16.19 -18.89 6.44
C ASP A 267 17.61 -18.66 5.92
N ASN A 268 17.81 -17.70 5.01
CA ASN A 268 19.14 -17.30 4.55
C ASN A 268 19.86 -16.33 5.51
N PHE A 269 19.12 -15.57 6.32
CA PHE A 269 19.70 -14.57 7.23
C PHE A 269 19.94 -15.12 8.64
N PHE A 270 18.99 -15.87 9.19
CA PHE A 270 19.06 -16.39 10.55
C PHE A 270 19.59 -17.82 10.58
N SER A 271 20.09 -18.26 11.74
CA SER A 271 20.39 -19.67 11.96
C SER A 271 19.09 -20.51 11.97
N GLU A 272 19.18 -21.80 11.60
CA GLU A 272 18.01 -22.69 11.43
C GLU A 272 17.11 -22.78 12.68
N ASN A 273 17.69 -22.55 13.87
CA ASN A 273 17.00 -22.61 15.16
C ASN A 273 16.68 -21.23 15.75
N HIS A 274 16.67 -20.17 14.96
CA HIS A 274 16.45 -18.82 15.46
C HIS A 274 14.97 -18.55 15.81
N ALA A 275 14.69 -17.95 16.98
CA ALA A 275 13.32 -17.75 17.47
C ALA A 275 12.45 -16.84 16.58
N ASN A 276 13.05 -15.92 15.83
CA ASN A 276 12.33 -15.07 14.86
C ASN A 276 11.67 -15.86 13.71
N LEU A 277 12.04 -17.13 13.48
CA LEU A 277 11.36 -17.98 12.50
C LEU A 277 9.96 -18.41 12.95
N ILE A 278 9.72 -18.48 14.27
CA ILE A 278 8.49 -19.05 14.83
C ILE A 278 7.21 -18.33 14.33
N PRO A 279 7.09 -16.99 14.38
CA PRO A 279 5.88 -16.32 13.91
C PRO A 279 5.61 -16.55 12.42
N ASN A 280 6.66 -16.53 11.59
CA ASN A 280 6.56 -16.74 10.14
C ASN A 280 6.14 -18.18 9.81
N LEU A 281 6.73 -19.17 10.49
CA LEU A 281 6.35 -20.58 10.36
C LEU A 281 4.90 -20.82 10.82
N LEU A 282 4.46 -20.17 11.89
CA LEU A 282 3.07 -20.27 12.36
C LEU A 282 2.07 -19.72 11.33
N ASN A 283 2.38 -18.56 10.73
CA ASN A 283 1.54 -17.98 9.68
C ASN A 283 1.51 -18.88 8.45
N TYR A 284 2.67 -19.36 7.99
CA TYR A 284 2.77 -20.28 6.86
C TYR A 284 2.04 -21.60 7.11
N GLY A 285 2.20 -22.20 8.29
CA GLY A 285 1.51 -23.43 8.67
C GLY A 285 -0.01 -23.29 8.64
N LYS A 286 -0.54 -22.16 9.13
CA LYS A 286 -1.97 -21.84 9.04
C LYS A 286 -2.44 -21.65 7.59
N MET A 287 -1.64 -21.00 6.76
CA MET A 287 -1.95 -20.80 5.34
C MET A 287 -1.96 -22.14 4.59
N LEU A 288 -0.97 -23.01 4.83
CA LEU A 288 -0.90 -24.35 4.26
C LEU A 288 -2.04 -25.26 4.73
N GLN A 289 -2.40 -25.18 6.01
CA GLN A 289 -3.58 -25.88 6.52
C GLN A 289 -4.84 -25.40 5.81
N ALA A 290 -5.00 -24.08 5.67
CA ALA A 290 -6.11 -23.47 4.95
C ALA A 290 -6.11 -23.76 3.44
N SER A 291 -4.98 -24.18 2.85
CA SER A 291 -4.89 -24.61 1.44
C SER A 291 -4.98 -26.13 1.27
N GLY A 292 -5.21 -26.88 2.36
CA GLY A 292 -5.30 -28.33 2.33
C GLY A 292 -3.95 -29.05 2.19
N GLU A 293 -2.83 -28.33 2.27
CA GLU A 293 -1.48 -28.90 2.25
C GLU A 293 -1.07 -29.46 3.62
N ILE A 294 -1.92 -30.34 4.18
CA ILE A 294 -1.87 -30.88 5.55
C ILE A 294 -0.48 -31.41 5.92
N LYS A 295 0.15 -32.20 5.04
CA LYS A 295 1.49 -32.78 5.29
C LYS A 295 2.59 -31.71 5.36
N LYS A 296 2.52 -30.65 4.55
CA LYS A 296 3.49 -29.55 4.63
C LYS A 296 3.23 -28.72 5.88
N ALA A 297 1.97 -28.41 6.19
CA ALA A 297 1.58 -27.69 7.39
C ALA A 297 2.09 -28.38 8.66
N LEU A 298 1.93 -29.71 8.77
CA LEU A 298 2.42 -30.50 9.90
C LEU A 298 3.92 -30.32 10.11
N LYS A 299 4.74 -30.50 9.06
CA LYS A 299 6.20 -30.32 9.15
C LYS A 299 6.60 -28.90 9.57
N VAL A 300 5.87 -27.90 9.08
CA VAL A 300 6.11 -26.49 9.42
C VAL A 300 5.80 -26.23 10.90
N PHE A 301 4.71 -26.77 11.44
CA PHE A 301 4.38 -26.66 12.86
C PHE A 301 5.36 -27.43 13.75
N GLU A 302 5.82 -28.62 13.35
CA GLU A 302 6.85 -29.38 14.04
C GLU A 302 8.18 -28.61 14.11
N ARG A 303 8.58 -27.98 13.00
CA ARG A 303 9.75 -27.10 12.95
C ARG A 303 9.59 -25.94 13.94
N ALA A 304 8.44 -25.25 13.92
CA ALA A 304 8.17 -24.15 14.84
C ALA A 304 8.18 -24.59 16.32
N GLU A 305 7.62 -25.76 16.65
CA GLU A 305 7.64 -26.32 18.00
C GLU A 305 9.07 -26.63 18.46
N SER A 306 9.88 -27.26 17.60
CA SER A 306 11.28 -27.59 17.89
C SER A 306 12.10 -26.32 18.18
N ILE A 307 11.96 -25.30 17.32
CA ILE A 307 12.64 -24.01 17.52
C ILE A 307 12.19 -23.36 18.84
N HIS A 308 10.89 -23.39 19.15
CA HIS A 308 10.39 -22.83 20.41
C HIS A 308 11.02 -23.51 21.63
N LYS A 309 11.03 -24.85 21.68
CA LYS A 309 11.60 -25.63 22.79
C LYS A 309 13.11 -25.40 23.00
N LEU A 310 13.84 -25.04 21.95
CA LEU A 310 15.28 -24.75 22.03
C LEU A 310 15.58 -23.35 22.61
N ASN A 311 14.70 -22.38 22.41
CA ASN A 311 14.98 -20.97 22.73
C ASN A 311 14.27 -20.44 23.98
N PHE A 312 13.22 -21.11 24.44
CA PHE A 312 12.40 -20.62 25.56
C PHE A 312 12.35 -21.61 26.72
N GLU A 313 12.43 -21.07 27.94
CA GLU A 313 12.21 -21.84 29.16
C GLU A 313 10.74 -22.31 29.27
N ALA A 314 10.53 -23.38 30.04
CA ALA A 314 9.21 -23.94 30.26
C ALA A 314 8.23 -22.87 30.80
N GLY A 315 7.14 -22.66 30.07
CA GLY A 315 6.09 -21.71 30.43
C GLY A 315 6.30 -20.28 29.94
N LYS A 316 7.37 -19.99 29.20
CA LYS A 316 7.55 -18.72 28.48
C LYS A 316 6.94 -18.82 27.08
N ASN A 317 6.44 -17.71 26.55
CA ASN A 317 5.81 -17.63 25.21
C ASN A 317 4.84 -18.80 24.92
N LYS A 318 3.93 -19.08 25.87
CA LYS A 318 3.05 -20.27 25.84
C LYS A 318 2.15 -20.34 24.60
N ARG A 319 1.57 -19.20 24.21
CA ARG A 319 0.56 -19.15 23.15
C ARG A 319 1.07 -19.68 21.80
N PRO A 320 2.23 -19.24 21.27
CA PRO A 320 2.84 -19.87 20.08
C PRO A 320 3.02 -21.39 20.20
N LEU A 321 3.52 -21.88 21.33
CA LEU A 321 3.75 -23.31 21.56
C LEU A 321 2.44 -24.12 21.58
N GLU A 322 1.42 -23.60 22.26
CA GLU A 322 0.09 -24.20 22.32
C GLU A 322 -0.56 -24.28 20.93
N ILE A 323 -0.38 -23.25 20.09
CA ILE A 323 -0.83 -23.25 18.69
C ILE A 323 -0.14 -24.38 17.91
N CYS A 324 1.19 -24.50 18.00
CA CYS A 324 1.91 -25.59 17.35
C CYS A 324 1.41 -26.96 17.80
N GLN A 325 1.33 -27.19 19.11
CA GLN A 325 0.95 -28.49 19.68
C GLN A 325 -0.47 -28.90 19.32
N THR A 326 -1.40 -27.94 19.32
CA THR A 326 -2.78 -28.17 18.92
C THR A 326 -2.84 -28.52 17.44
N ALA A 327 -2.20 -27.72 16.58
CA ALA A 327 -2.18 -27.97 15.14
C ALA A 327 -1.51 -29.30 14.79
N ILE A 328 -0.37 -29.65 15.40
CA ILE A 328 0.32 -30.93 15.20
C ILE A 328 -0.62 -32.10 15.54
N LYS A 329 -1.28 -32.05 16.70
CA LYS A 329 -2.21 -33.09 17.13
C LYS A 329 -3.38 -33.26 16.14
N GLU A 330 -4.00 -32.16 15.72
CA GLU A 330 -5.11 -32.17 14.78
C GLU A 330 -4.70 -32.72 13.40
N LEU A 331 -3.61 -32.20 12.84
CA LEU A 331 -3.11 -32.59 11.53
C LEU A 331 -2.58 -34.03 11.51
N THR A 332 -2.02 -34.53 12.62
CA THR A 332 -1.57 -35.92 12.73
C THR A 332 -2.76 -36.88 12.66
N ALA A 333 -3.82 -36.60 13.40
CA ALA A 333 -5.06 -37.38 13.35
C ALA A 333 -5.71 -37.33 11.95
N GLU A 334 -5.64 -36.18 11.26
CA GLU A 334 -6.12 -36.05 9.88
C GLU A 334 -5.29 -36.90 8.90
N VAL A 335 -3.96 -36.89 9.01
CA VAL A 335 -3.06 -37.72 8.17
C VAL A 335 -3.27 -39.22 8.43
N GLU A 336 -3.53 -39.62 9.68
CA GLU A 336 -3.77 -41.02 10.06
C GLU A 336 -5.15 -41.54 9.61
N SER A 337 -6.14 -40.65 9.45
CA SER A 337 -7.52 -41.02 9.09
C SER A 337 -7.82 -40.97 7.59
N SER A 338 -6.94 -40.40 6.77
CA SER A 338 -7.17 -40.16 5.33
C SER A 338 -6.39 -41.12 4.43
N ASP A 339 -7.10 -42.09 3.85
CA ASP A 339 -6.60 -42.92 2.75
C ASP A 339 -6.68 -42.12 1.43
N GLY A 340 -5.67 -41.27 1.20
CA GLY A 340 -5.26 -40.85 -0.14
C GLY A 340 -6.12 -39.87 -0.96
N SER A 341 -7.09 -39.16 -0.39
CA SER A 341 -7.84 -38.12 -1.14
C SER A 341 -8.37 -37.01 -0.22
N ILE A 342 -7.48 -36.11 0.20
CA ILE A 342 -7.91 -34.86 0.83
C ILE A 342 -8.23 -33.87 -0.30
N LYS A 343 -9.51 -33.54 -0.46
CA LYS A 343 -9.93 -32.44 -1.34
C LYS A 343 -9.36 -31.15 -0.76
N GLY A 344 -8.40 -30.57 -1.46
CA GLY A 344 -7.97 -29.19 -1.20
C GLY A 344 -9.19 -28.26 -1.21
N PRO A 345 -9.18 -27.21 -0.38
CA PRO A 345 -10.24 -26.22 -0.39
C PRO A 345 -10.39 -25.60 -1.77
N ASP A 346 -11.59 -25.12 -2.04
CA ASP A 346 -11.94 -24.42 -3.27
C ASP A 346 -11.30 -23.01 -3.20
N LEU A 347 -10.01 -22.94 -3.54
CA LEU A 347 -9.10 -21.80 -3.35
C LEU A 347 -9.51 -20.54 -4.15
N GLU A 348 -10.51 -20.62 -5.03
CA GLU A 348 -10.92 -19.57 -5.96
C GLU A 348 -12.31 -18.98 -5.67
N LYS A 349 -12.54 -18.50 -4.44
CA LYS A 349 -13.80 -17.79 -4.14
C LYS A 349 -13.56 -16.33 -3.81
N ILE A 350 -13.06 -15.58 -4.79
CA ILE A 350 -13.44 -14.16 -4.86
C ILE A 350 -14.92 -14.13 -5.20
N THR A 351 -15.71 -13.95 -4.15
CA THR A 351 -17.14 -13.73 -4.25
C THR A 351 -17.36 -12.30 -4.70
N ILE A 352 -18.14 -12.16 -5.76
CA ILE A 352 -18.69 -10.87 -6.18
C ILE A 352 -19.33 -10.20 -4.95
N PRO A 353 -19.02 -8.91 -4.68
CA PRO A 353 -19.54 -8.18 -3.54
C PRO A 353 -21.06 -8.31 -3.42
N ASP A 354 -21.57 -8.35 -2.18
CA ASP A 354 -23.01 -8.42 -1.94
C ASP A 354 -23.68 -7.16 -2.47
N VAL A 355 -24.63 -7.33 -3.40
CA VAL A 355 -25.32 -6.26 -4.12
C VAL A 355 -26.24 -5.45 -3.19
N LYS A 356 -26.52 -5.97 -1.99
CA LYS A 356 -27.37 -5.31 -0.96
C LYS A 356 -26.70 -4.15 -0.22
N SER A 357 -25.45 -3.80 -0.52
CA SER A 357 -24.68 -2.79 0.22
C SER A 357 -25.25 -1.35 0.16
N GLY A 358 -26.16 -1.04 -0.75
CA GLY A 358 -26.91 0.22 -0.79
C GLY A 358 -26.47 1.19 -1.89
N GLY A 359 -25.20 1.17 -2.28
CA GLY A 359 -24.71 1.91 -3.44
C GLY A 359 -25.17 1.33 -4.78
N SER A 360 -25.12 2.13 -5.85
CA SER A 360 -25.45 1.65 -7.20
C SER A 360 -24.44 0.60 -7.67
N PRO A 361 -24.84 -0.60 -8.11
CA PRO A 361 -23.91 -1.63 -8.56
C PRO A 361 -23.26 -1.28 -9.90
N VAL A 362 -21.93 -1.40 -10.00
CA VAL A 362 -21.20 -0.96 -11.21
C VAL A 362 -20.18 -1.99 -11.66
N ILE A 363 -20.02 -2.12 -12.98
CA ILE A 363 -18.92 -2.85 -13.60
C ILE A 363 -18.10 -1.84 -14.40
N VAL A 364 -16.81 -1.75 -14.14
CA VAL A 364 -15.90 -0.79 -14.79
C VAL A 364 -15.05 -1.51 -15.82
N ILE A 365 -15.02 -1.03 -17.06
CA ILE A 365 -14.17 -1.54 -18.14
C ILE A 365 -13.18 -0.45 -18.52
N THR A 366 -11.88 -0.74 -18.41
CA THR A 366 -10.84 0.30 -18.46
C THR A 366 -9.53 -0.17 -19.07
N ASP A 367 -8.79 0.76 -19.68
CA ASP A 367 -7.45 0.61 -20.22
C ASP A 367 -6.43 1.39 -19.38
N ILE A 368 -6.51 1.25 -18.04
CA ILE A 368 -5.66 1.94 -17.05
C ILE A 368 -4.18 1.96 -17.47
N GLY A 369 -3.52 3.10 -17.25
CA GLY A 369 -2.12 3.31 -17.58
C GLY A 369 -1.89 3.71 -19.04
N LYS A 370 -2.96 3.97 -19.80
CA LYS A 370 -2.89 4.67 -21.09
C LYS A 370 -2.85 6.19 -20.87
N ARG A 371 -3.55 6.72 -19.85
CA ARG A 371 -3.60 8.15 -19.51
C ARG A 371 -2.85 8.42 -18.19
N LEU A 372 -2.38 9.65 -18.00
CA LEU A 372 -1.44 10.01 -16.90
C LEU A 372 -2.00 9.86 -15.48
N ASN A 373 -3.33 9.85 -15.34
CA ASN A 373 -4.02 9.84 -14.05
C ASN A 373 -5.27 8.95 -14.04
N ASP A 374 -5.24 7.85 -14.80
CA ASP A 374 -6.33 6.86 -14.77
C ASP A 374 -6.52 6.29 -13.35
N GLU A 375 -5.47 6.22 -12.54
CA GLU A 375 -5.52 5.76 -11.16
C GLU A 375 -6.45 6.62 -10.27
N TYR A 376 -6.63 7.91 -10.57
CA TYR A 376 -7.57 8.78 -9.84
C TYR A 376 -9.03 8.37 -10.03
N THR A 377 -9.35 7.66 -11.11
CA THR A 377 -10.67 7.04 -11.30
C THR A 377 -10.98 6.06 -10.19
N PHE A 378 -9.98 5.28 -9.77
CA PHE A 378 -10.13 4.28 -8.71
C PHE A 378 -10.12 4.92 -7.33
N ALA A 379 -9.33 5.96 -7.14
CA ALA A 379 -9.37 6.79 -5.92
C ALA A 379 -10.79 7.37 -5.70
N LEU A 380 -11.38 7.92 -6.76
CA LEU A 380 -12.76 8.39 -6.74
C LEU A 380 -13.76 7.25 -6.50
N LEU A 381 -13.59 6.10 -7.16
CA LEU A 381 -14.43 4.92 -6.95
C LEU A 381 -14.39 4.42 -5.49
N ALA A 382 -13.22 4.47 -4.85
CA ALA A 382 -13.04 4.13 -3.44
C ALA A 382 -13.81 5.10 -2.53
N ALA A 383 -13.65 6.41 -2.74
CA ALA A 383 -14.38 7.43 -1.98
C ALA A 383 -15.90 7.25 -2.11
N LEU A 384 -16.40 7.03 -3.34
CA LEU A 384 -17.83 6.84 -3.60
C LEU A 384 -18.36 5.50 -3.02
N LYS A 385 -17.53 4.47 -2.91
CA LYS A 385 -17.88 3.22 -2.21
C LYS A 385 -17.97 3.47 -0.70
N ASP A 386 -17.01 4.16 -0.11
CA ASP A 386 -16.99 4.46 1.33
C ASP A 386 -18.18 5.34 1.75
N MET A 387 -18.62 6.23 0.87
CA MET A 387 -19.83 7.05 1.04
C MET A 387 -21.14 6.30 0.72
N ASN A 388 -21.06 5.01 0.39
CA ASN A 388 -22.18 4.16 -0.01
C ASN A 388 -22.99 4.66 -1.22
N LEU A 389 -22.34 5.34 -2.16
CA LEU A 389 -22.95 5.84 -3.40
C LEU A 389 -22.80 4.84 -4.55
N MET A 390 -21.73 4.06 -4.57
CA MET A 390 -21.43 3.05 -5.60
C MET A 390 -21.00 1.72 -4.97
N THR A 391 -21.26 0.61 -5.66
CA THR A 391 -20.79 -0.73 -5.29
C THR A 391 -20.08 -1.36 -6.50
N PRO A 392 -18.74 -1.31 -6.54
CA PRO A 392 -17.98 -1.91 -7.63
C PRO A 392 -18.06 -3.44 -7.58
N LEU A 393 -18.74 -4.03 -8.56
CA LEU A 393 -18.94 -5.47 -8.69
C LEU A 393 -17.77 -6.18 -9.37
N ALA A 394 -17.15 -5.51 -10.35
CA ALA A 394 -16.02 -6.02 -11.10
C ALA A 394 -15.29 -4.88 -11.84
N VAL A 395 -13.99 -5.07 -12.06
CA VAL A 395 -13.19 -4.21 -12.95
C VAL A 395 -12.53 -5.07 -14.03
N ILE A 396 -12.74 -4.71 -15.29
CA ILE A 396 -12.25 -5.45 -16.46
C ILE A 396 -11.15 -4.63 -17.13
N ALA A 397 -9.97 -5.23 -17.25
CA ALA A 397 -8.85 -4.65 -17.98
C ALA A 397 -8.96 -4.97 -19.48
N THR A 398 -9.21 -3.98 -20.32
CA THR A 398 -9.24 -4.14 -21.79
C THR A 398 -7.99 -3.53 -22.42
N THR A 399 -7.76 -3.84 -23.70
CA THR A 399 -6.69 -3.26 -24.54
C THR A 399 -5.30 -3.76 -24.17
N CYS A 400 -4.50 -4.09 -25.19
CA CYS A 400 -3.19 -4.68 -24.98
C CYS A 400 -2.25 -3.71 -24.22
N PRO A 401 -1.45 -4.17 -23.24
CA PRO A 401 -1.38 -5.53 -22.68
C PRO A 401 -2.33 -5.72 -21.49
N GLU A 402 -3.48 -6.34 -21.72
CA GLU A 402 -4.63 -6.46 -20.81
C GLU A 402 -4.27 -7.18 -19.50
N LYS A 403 -3.41 -8.20 -19.53
CA LYS A 403 -2.94 -8.90 -18.32
C LYS A 403 -2.13 -8.00 -17.40
N LYS A 404 -1.23 -7.19 -17.97
CA LYS A 404 -0.43 -6.24 -17.18
C LYS A 404 -1.30 -5.12 -16.62
N ARG A 405 -2.32 -4.68 -17.37
CA ARG A 405 -3.32 -3.73 -16.88
C ARG A 405 -4.12 -4.32 -15.72
N ALA A 406 -4.56 -5.57 -15.81
CA ALA A 406 -5.27 -6.25 -14.72
C ALA A 406 -4.42 -6.31 -13.44
N THR A 407 -3.13 -6.61 -13.56
CA THR A 407 -2.17 -6.54 -12.44
C THR A 407 -2.06 -5.13 -11.85
N LEU A 408 -2.02 -4.09 -12.69
CA LEU A 408 -2.00 -2.70 -12.24
C LEU A 408 -3.30 -2.33 -11.50
N ILE A 409 -4.46 -2.70 -12.05
CA ILE A 409 -5.77 -2.49 -11.40
C ILE A 409 -5.79 -3.15 -10.02
N ARG A 410 -5.36 -4.41 -9.93
CA ARG A 410 -5.32 -5.15 -8.66
C ARG A 410 -4.48 -4.43 -7.61
N GLY A 411 -3.28 -3.99 -7.99
CA GLY A 411 -2.39 -3.22 -7.10
C GLY A 411 -2.99 -1.89 -6.65
N VAL A 412 -3.62 -1.13 -7.56
CA VAL A 412 -4.28 0.15 -7.24
C VAL A 412 -5.46 -0.06 -6.29
N LEU A 413 -6.30 -1.07 -6.55
CA LEU A 413 -7.43 -1.39 -5.68
C LEU A 413 -6.97 -1.82 -4.28
N ASP A 414 -5.89 -2.61 -4.18
CA ASP A 414 -5.33 -3.01 -2.88
C ASP A 414 -4.77 -1.82 -2.11
N ALA A 415 -4.06 -0.94 -2.80
CA ALA A 415 -3.55 0.31 -2.22
C ALA A 415 -4.68 1.21 -1.69
N LEU A 416 -5.86 1.16 -2.31
CA LEU A 416 -7.03 1.95 -1.92
C LEU A 416 -7.96 1.23 -0.93
N GLY A 417 -7.57 0.08 -0.37
CA GLY A 417 -8.40 -0.66 0.59
C GLY A 417 -9.60 -1.37 -0.03
N LEU A 418 -9.54 -1.71 -1.31
CA LEU A 418 -10.57 -2.43 -2.08
C LEU A 418 -10.15 -3.87 -2.48
N PRO A 419 -9.65 -4.72 -1.55
CA PRO A 419 -9.15 -6.06 -1.88
C PRO A 419 -10.27 -7.03 -2.33
N ASP A 420 -11.53 -6.68 -2.08
CA ASP A 420 -12.72 -7.48 -2.37
C ASP A 420 -13.32 -7.25 -3.77
N VAL A 421 -12.89 -6.20 -4.47
CA VAL A 421 -13.38 -5.89 -5.82
C VAL A 421 -12.66 -6.80 -6.81
N PRO A 422 -13.34 -7.73 -7.51
CA PRO A 422 -12.68 -8.66 -8.42
C PRO A 422 -12.18 -7.96 -9.68
N VAL A 423 -11.05 -8.43 -10.21
CA VAL A 423 -10.42 -7.91 -11.43
C VAL A 423 -10.37 -9.01 -12.47
N GLY A 424 -10.77 -8.73 -13.71
CA GLY A 424 -10.74 -9.69 -14.81
C GLY A 424 -9.98 -9.18 -16.02
N VAL A 425 -9.37 -10.11 -16.75
CA VAL A 425 -8.67 -9.84 -18.01
C VAL A 425 -9.69 -9.81 -19.15
N GLY A 426 -9.93 -8.64 -19.72
CA GLY A 426 -10.82 -8.42 -20.85
C GLY A 426 -10.17 -8.73 -22.19
N SER A 427 -10.73 -8.18 -23.26
CA SER A 427 -10.32 -8.45 -24.62
C SER A 427 -8.99 -7.75 -24.97
N PRO A 428 -8.07 -8.44 -25.67
CA PRO A 428 -6.87 -7.80 -26.18
C PRO A 428 -7.24 -6.77 -27.25
N GLY A 429 -6.53 -5.64 -27.24
CA GLY A 429 -6.59 -4.62 -28.30
C GLY A 429 -5.69 -4.97 -29.48
N VAL A 430 -5.76 -4.18 -30.56
CA VAL A 430 -4.94 -4.39 -31.77
C VAL A 430 -3.53 -3.82 -31.58
N THR A 431 -3.41 -2.63 -30.98
CA THR A 431 -2.12 -2.03 -30.65
C THR A 431 -1.64 -2.42 -29.25
N GLU A 432 -0.38 -2.84 -29.16
CA GLU A 432 0.32 -3.06 -27.90
C GLU A 432 0.90 -1.74 -27.36
N TYR A 433 0.49 -1.37 -26.15
CA TYR A 433 0.96 -0.16 -25.47
C TYR A 433 2.07 -0.48 -24.46
N THR A 434 3.04 0.42 -24.33
CA THR A 434 4.04 0.33 -23.27
C THR A 434 3.46 0.89 -21.97
N LEU A 435 3.19 0.00 -21.01
CA LEU A 435 2.85 0.40 -19.64
C LEU A 435 4.11 0.72 -18.85
N GLN A 436 4.11 1.85 -18.16
CA GLN A 436 5.12 2.12 -17.15
C GLN A 436 4.96 1.15 -15.98
N SER A 437 6.07 0.60 -15.51
CA SER A 437 6.08 -0.25 -14.33
C SER A 437 5.62 0.55 -13.11
N ALA A 438 4.77 -0.07 -12.29
CA ALA A 438 4.39 0.46 -10.99
C ALA A 438 4.82 -0.56 -9.94
N GLU A 439 5.64 -0.15 -8.96
CA GLU A 439 6.19 -1.08 -7.95
C GLU A 439 5.11 -1.75 -7.08
N TYR A 440 3.96 -1.07 -6.93
CA TYR A 440 2.79 -1.58 -6.21
C TYR A 440 1.93 -2.56 -7.03
N ALA A 441 2.19 -2.71 -8.34
CA ALA A 441 1.50 -3.67 -9.19
C ALA A 441 2.23 -5.02 -9.13
N ARG A 442 1.66 -5.97 -8.37
CA ARG A 442 2.21 -7.33 -8.23
C ARG A 442 1.30 -8.36 -8.91
N PRO A 443 1.85 -9.37 -9.60
CA PRO A 443 1.07 -10.51 -10.05
C PRO A 443 0.25 -11.07 -8.89
N SER A 444 -0.97 -11.46 -9.19
CA SER A 444 -1.89 -11.99 -8.20
C SER A 444 -2.73 -13.08 -8.84
N SER A 445 -2.86 -14.17 -8.11
CA SER A 445 -3.78 -15.27 -8.40
C SER A 445 -5.25 -14.84 -8.43
N CYS A 446 -5.55 -13.68 -7.84
CA CYS A 446 -6.90 -13.13 -7.70
C CYS A 446 -7.38 -12.33 -8.91
N VAL A 447 -6.60 -12.32 -9.99
CA VAL A 447 -6.99 -11.77 -11.29
C VAL A 447 -7.64 -12.88 -12.12
N PHE A 448 -8.91 -12.72 -12.47
CA PHE A 448 -9.64 -13.67 -13.31
C PHE A 448 -9.08 -13.67 -14.74
N GLU A 449 -8.77 -14.85 -15.27
CA GLU A 449 -8.28 -15.01 -16.65
C GLU A 449 -9.30 -14.56 -17.70
N SER A 450 -10.60 -14.62 -17.38
CA SER A 450 -11.71 -14.23 -18.24
C SER A 450 -12.54 -13.14 -17.57
N GLY A 451 -12.38 -11.91 -18.05
CA GLY A 451 -13.21 -10.77 -17.65
C GLY A 451 -14.67 -10.95 -18.07
N MET A 452 -14.91 -11.68 -19.16
CA MET A 452 -16.25 -11.99 -19.64
C MET A 452 -17.03 -12.86 -18.64
N ASP A 453 -16.42 -13.94 -18.15
CA ASP A 453 -17.04 -14.80 -17.14
C ASP A 453 -17.31 -14.05 -15.84
N LEU A 454 -16.39 -13.15 -15.45
CA LEU A 454 -16.56 -12.30 -14.29
C LEU A 454 -17.76 -11.35 -14.45
N MET A 455 -17.90 -10.69 -15.60
CA MET A 455 -19.05 -9.82 -15.90
C MET A 455 -20.37 -10.61 -15.87
N VAL A 456 -20.44 -11.76 -16.53
CA VAL A 456 -21.63 -12.61 -16.55
C VAL A 456 -22.01 -13.07 -15.14
N LYS A 457 -21.01 -13.49 -14.34
CA LYS A 457 -21.22 -13.88 -12.95
C LYS A 457 -21.74 -12.71 -12.11
N ALA A 458 -21.26 -11.49 -12.35
CA ALA A 458 -21.72 -10.27 -11.67
C ALA A 458 -23.18 -9.98 -12.01
N LEU A 459 -23.51 -9.91 -13.29
CA LEU A 459 -24.86 -9.63 -13.78
C LEU A 459 -25.89 -10.66 -13.28
N ARG A 460 -25.54 -11.96 -13.27
CA ARG A 460 -26.43 -13.02 -12.77
C ARG A 460 -26.77 -12.88 -11.28
N LYS A 461 -25.85 -12.32 -10.48
CA LYS A 461 -26.06 -12.10 -9.04
C LYS A 461 -26.78 -10.80 -8.72
N SER A 462 -26.80 -9.85 -9.65
CA SER A 462 -27.45 -8.55 -9.47
C SER A 462 -28.95 -8.62 -9.67
N GLU A 463 -29.64 -7.61 -9.14
CA GLU A 463 -31.07 -7.40 -9.38
C GLU A 463 -31.32 -6.99 -10.84
N ASP A 464 -32.56 -7.11 -11.29
CA ASP A 464 -32.93 -6.74 -12.65
C ASP A 464 -32.86 -5.21 -12.81
N SER A 465 -32.33 -4.75 -13.94
CA SER A 465 -32.19 -3.33 -14.28
C SER A 465 -31.49 -2.49 -13.21
N SER A 466 -30.49 -3.08 -12.52
CA SER A 466 -29.76 -2.40 -11.44
C SER A 466 -28.33 -2.01 -11.80
N VAL A 467 -27.68 -2.75 -12.70
CA VAL A 467 -26.22 -2.64 -12.93
C VAL A 467 -25.90 -1.52 -13.92
N GLN A 468 -24.98 -0.64 -13.56
CA GLN A 468 -24.39 0.35 -14.46
C GLN A 468 -23.11 -0.22 -15.10
N LEU A 469 -23.03 -0.22 -16.43
CA LEU A 469 -21.78 -0.56 -17.14
C LEU A 469 -21.03 0.73 -17.45
N VAL A 470 -19.82 0.88 -16.90
CA VAL A 470 -18.99 2.07 -17.08
C VAL A 470 -17.81 1.74 -17.97
N CYS A 471 -17.83 2.25 -19.19
CA CYS A 471 -16.86 1.95 -20.23
C CYS A 471 -15.94 3.14 -20.43
N LEU A 472 -14.74 3.04 -19.86
CA LEU A 472 -13.70 4.08 -19.88
C LEU A 472 -12.72 3.95 -21.06
N ALA A 473 -12.91 2.90 -21.85
CA ALA A 473 -12.01 2.42 -22.89
C ALA A 473 -12.81 1.83 -24.07
N SER A 474 -12.18 0.93 -24.83
CA SER A 474 -12.82 0.20 -25.94
C SER A 474 -14.10 -0.52 -25.51
N LEU A 475 -15.10 -0.52 -26.39
CA LEU A 475 -16.39 -1.19 -26.19
C LEU A 475 -16.38 -2.67 -26.64
N THR A 476 -15.20 -3.23 -26.91
CA THR A 476 -15.03 -4.61 -27.40
C THR A 476 -15.65 -5.65 -26.46
N ASP A 477 -15.37 -5.57 -25.16
CA ASP A 477 -15.92 -6.50 -24.17
C ASP A 477 -17.44 -6.38 -24.01
N VAL A 478 -17.99 -5.16 -24.11
CA VAL A 478 -19.44 -4.92 -24.06
C VAL A 478 -20.14 -5.48 -25.30
N ALA A 479 -19.54 -5.28 -26.47
CA ALA A 479 -20.05 -5.81 -27.72
C ALA A 479 -20.06 -7.35 -27.71
N LYS A 480 -19.03 -8.00 -27.15
CA LYS A 480 -19.01 -9.45 -26.92
C LYS A 480 -20.10 -9.89 -25.95
N LEU A 481 -20.26 -9.18 -24.83
CA LEU A 481 -21.33 -9.44 -23.87
C LEU A 481 -22.73 -9.39 -24.51
N LEU A 482 -22.96 -8.42 -25.38
CA LEU A 482 -24.20 -8.31 -26.17
C LEU A 482 -24.37 -9.45 -27.18
N HIS A 483 -23.30 -9.86 -27.88
CA HIS A 483 -23.37 -10.98 -28.82
C HIS A 483 -23.67 -12.31 -28.15
N GLU A 484 -23.04 -12.58 -27.00
CA GLU A 484 -23.08 -13.89 -26.34
C GLU A 484 -24.21 -14.01 -25.30
N HIS A 485 -24.59 -12.90 -24.65
CA HIS A 485 -25.54 -12.90 -23.53
C HIS A 485 -26.50 -11.70 -23.57
N GLU A 486 -27.09 -11.46 -24.74
CA GLU A 486 -28.03 -10.36 -24.97
C GLU A 486 -29.20 -10.31 -23.97
N ASP A 487 -29.84 -11.45 -23.72
CA ASP A 487 -30.99 -11.53 -22.80
C ASP A 487 -30.59 -11.11 -21.38
N LEU A 488 -29.42 -11.56 -20.92
CA LEU A 488 -28.89 -11.21 -19.60
C LEU A 488 -28.58 -9.72 -19.53
N PHE A 489 -27.97 -9.16 -20.59
CA PHE A 489 -27.68 -7.74 -20.69
C PHE A 489 -28.98 -6.93 -20.60
N ALA A 490 -29.98 -7.25 -21.41
CA ALA A 490 -31.25 -6.53 -21.47
C ALA A 490 -32.04 -6.57 -20.14
N ILE A 491 -31.94 -7.67 -19.40
CA ILE A 491 -32.61 -7.84 -18.11
C ILE A 491 -31.88 -7.11 -16.98
N LYS A 492 -30.54 -7.20 -16.93
CA LYS A 492 -29.74 -6.80 -15.76
C LYS A 492 -29.15 -5.40 -15.84
N VAL A 493 -28.80 -4.94 -17.05
CA VAL A 493 -28.12 -3.66 -17.25
C VAL A 493 -29.13 -2.52 -17.21
N LYS A 494 -28.94 -1.62 -16.26
CA LYS A 494 -29.75 -0.41 -16.10
C LYS A 494 -29.42 0.62 -17.18
N GLU A 495 -28.13 0.83 -17.42
CA GLU A 495 -27.61 1.86 -18.31
C GLU A 495 -26.14 1.62 -18.64
N VAL A 496 -25.69 2.21 -19.76
CA VAL A 496 -24.29 2.17 -20.18
C VAL A 496 -23.72 3.59 -20.21
N VAL A 497 -22.67 3.83 -19.42
CA VAL A 497 -21.89 5.06 -19.43
C VAL A 497 -20.65 4.84 -20.27
N THR A 498 -20.38 5.73 -21.22
CA THR A 498 -19.24 5.61 -22.14
C THR A 498 -18.50 6.93 -22.28
N ILE A 499 -17.22 6.86 -22.56
CA ILE A 499 -16.43 8.00 -23.01
C ILE A 499 -16.29 7.93 -24.53
N GLY A 500 -16.50 9.06 -25.20
CA GLY A 500 -16.28 9.17 -26.63
C GLY A 500 -17.06 10.31 -27.28
N SER A 501 -16.88 10.43 -28.59
CA SER A 501 -17.56 11.44 -29.40
C SER A 501 -18.75 10.84 -30.15
N LEU A 502 -19.82 11.62 -30.30
CA LEU A 502 -21.00 11.26 -31.08
C LEU A 502 -21.19 12.20 -32.26
N LYS A 503 -21.77 11.68 -33.34
CA LYS A 503 -22.25 12.54 -34.43
C LYS A 503 -23.36 13.46 -33.89
N PRO A 504 -23.53 14.68 -34.45
CA PRO A 504 -24.55 15.60 -33.97
C PRO A 504 -25.93 14.95 -34.00
N LEU A 505 -26.67 15.08 -32.91
CA LEU A 505 -27.91 14.33 -32.66
C LEU A 505 -29.01 14.61 -33.69
N ASN A 506 -28.92 15.74 -34.40
CA ASN A 506 -29.93 16.23 -35.35
C ASN A 506 -29.92 15.52 -36.71
N HIS A 507 -28.85 14.80 -37.07
CA HIS A 507 -28.66 14.30 -38.45
C HIS A 507 -29.08 12.85 -38.70
N SER A 508 -29.34 12.06 -37.66
CA SER A 508 -29.65 10.62 -37.78
C SER A 508 -30.91 10.23 -37.01
N LYS A 509 -31.54 9.10 -37.32
CA LYS A 509 -32.66 8.55 -36.50
C LYS A 509 -32.15 7.97 -35.17
N PHE A 510 -30.96 7.37 -35.21
CA PHE A 510 -30.27 6.76 -34.07
C PHE A 510 -29.18 7.67 -33.53
N VAL A 511 -28.71 7.42 -32.32
CA VAL A 511 -27.43 7.93 -31.82
C VAL A 511 -26.31 7.09 -32.41
N VAL A 512 -25.32 7.75 -33.00
CA VAL A 512 -24.22 7.08 -33.72
C VAL A 512 -22.88 7.65 -33.22
N PRO A 513 -21.93 6.79 -32.84
CA PRO A 513 -20.56 7.20 -32.53
C PRO A 513 -19.92 7.98 -33.67
N ASP A 514 -19.14 9.00 -33.32
CA ASP A 514 -18.30 9.70 -34.28
C ASP A 514 -16.99 8.93 -34.43
N GLY A 515 -16.76 8.33 -35.61
CA GLY A 515 -15.57 7.52 -35.90
C GLY A 515 -14.26 8.32 -35.99
N VAL A 516 -14.22 9.54 -35.44
CA VAL A 516 -13.12 10.52 -35.59
C VAL A 516 -12.35 10.72 -34.27
N SER A 517 -12.74 10.10 -33.15
CA SER A 517 -11.93 10.12 -31.94
C SER A 517 -10.71 9.20 -32.08
N GLY A 518 -9.51 9.79 -31.96
CA GLY A 518 -8.22 9.15 -32.21
C GLY A 518 -7.90 7.95 -31.31
N ASP A 519 -7.04 7.09 -31.86
CA ASP A 519 -6.46 5.86 -31.31
C ASP A 519 -7.43 4.73 -30.98
N GLU A 520 -7.71 3.92 -32.03
CA GLU A 520 -8.32 2.59 -31.96
C GLU A 520 -9.65 2.50 -31.20
N CYS A 521 -10.52 3.51 -31.33
CA CYS A 521 -11.92 3.25 -31.08
C CYS A 521 -12.38 2.26 -32.15
N ASP A 522 -12.64 1.02 -31.74
CA ASP A 522 -13.25 0.02 -32.61
C ASP A 522 -14.64 0.51 -33.00
N THR A 523 -14.67 1.30 -34.07
CA THR A 523 -15.86 2.05 -34.48
C THR A 523 -16.98 1.09 -34.86
N ALA A 524 -16.64 -0.14 -35.28
CA ALA A 524 -17.61 -1.19 -35.55
C ALA A 524 -18.25 -1.68 -34.24
N HIS A 525 -17.46 -2.06 -33.24
CA HIS A 525 -18.00 -2.49 -31.94
C HIS A 525 -18.74 -1.35 -31.23
N ALA A 526 -18.24 -0.11 -31.29
CA ALA A 526 -18.94 1.04 -30.73
C ALA A 526 -20.30 1.27 -31.42
N THR A 527 -20.34 1.27 -32.75
CA THR A 527 -21.60 1.43 -33.50
C THR A 527 -22.59 0.34 -33.12
N TYR A 528 -22.12 -0.92 -33.08
CA TYR A 528 -22.93 -2.06 -32.69
C TYR A 528 -23.50 -1.93 -31.28
N VAL A 529 -22.70 -1.55 -30.28
CA VAL A 529 -23.15 -1.38 -28.88
C VAL A 529 -24.22 -0.29 -28.80
N TYR A 530 -24.01 0.86 -29.45
CA TYR A 530 -25.01 1.93 -29.44
C TYR A 530 -26.31 1.50 -30.10
N GLU A 531 -26.26 0.84 -31.26
CA GLU A 531 -27.44 0.33 -31.97
C GLU A 531 -28.21 -0.69 -31.10
N ARG A 532 -27.53 -1.70 -30.54
CA ARG A 532 -28.18 -2.71 -29.69
C ARG A 532 -28.75 -2.11 -28.42
N CYS A 533 -28.06 -1.20 -27.74
CA CYS A 533 -28.62 -0.52 -26.56
C CYS A 533 -29.93 0.23 -26.88
N GLN A 534 -29.98 0.92 -28.03
CA GLN A 534 -31.19 1.62 -28.49
C GLN A 534 -32.35 0.67 -28.82
N GLU A 535 -32.06 -0.50 -29.40
CA GLU A 535 -33.05 -1.53 -29.73
C GLU A 535 -33.57 -2.25 -28.48
N LEU A 536 -32.68 -2.54 -27.53
CA LEU A 536 -32.97 -3.17 -26.24
C LEU A 536 -33.55 -2.19 -25.21
N LYS A 537 -33.72 -0.92 -25.57
CA LYS A 537 -34.24 0.16 -24.70
C LYS A 537 -33.38 0.44 -23.47
N VAL A 538 -32.07 0.17 -23.53
CA VAL A 538 -31.10 0.47 -22.48
C VAL A 538 -30.54 1.89 -22.70
N PRO A 539 -30.73 2.82 -21.74
CA PRO A 539 -30.18 4.17 -21.82
C PRO A 539 -28.65 4.20 -21.96
N THR A 540 -28.14 5.18 -22.72
CA THR A 540 -26.70 5.44 -22.83
C THR A 540 -26.38 6.86 -22.39
N PHE A 541 -25.29 7.01 -21.64
CA PHE A 541 -24.73 8.30 -21.24
C PHE A 541 -23.32 8.44 -21.82
N THR A 542 -23.11 9.46 -22.64
CA THR A 542 -21.84 9.65 -23.34
C THR A 542 -21.15 10.91 -22.87
N ILE A 543 -19.92 10.75 -22.39
CA ILE A 543 -19.06 11.85 -21.95
C ILE A 543 -18.01 12.11 -23.03
N SER A 544 -18.09 13.29 -23.63
CA SER A 544 -17.11 13.73 -24.61
C SER A 544 -15.79 14.10 -23.94
N GLU A 545 -14.69 13.74 -24.57
CA GLU A 545 -13.34 14.06 -24.10
C GLU A 545 -13.08 15.57 -24.05
N ILE A 546 -13.86 16.39 -24.78
CA ILE A 546 -13.67 17.84 -24.75
C ILE A 546 -14.00 18.45 -23.38
N LEU A 547 -14.80 17.79 -22.54
CA LEU A 547 -15.16 18.33 -21.23
C LEU A 547 -13.97 18.58 -20.31
N THR A 548 -12.88 17.84 -20.50
CA THR A 548 -11.67 18.07 -19.71
C THR A 548 -10.98 19.38 -20.06
N GLU A 549 -11.23 19.97 -21.23
CA GLU A 549 -10.69 21.29 -21.58
C GLU A 549 -11.24 22.40 -20.67
N ASP A 550 -12.49 22.26 -20.25
CA ASP A 550 -13.19 23.23 -19.41
C ASP A 550 -13.05 22.95 -17.90
N LEU A 551 -12.39 21.85 -17.50
CA LEU A 551 -12.20 21.47 -16.10
C LEU A 551 -10.86 22.03 -15.57
N PRO A 552 -10.87 22.99 -14.61
CA PRO A 552 -9.67 23.64 -14.09
C PRO A 552 -8.94 22.76 -13.05
N PHE A 553 -8.55 21.55 -13.44
CA PHE A 553 -7.80 20.63 -12.59
C PHE A 553 -6.28 20.82 -12.79
N SER A 554 -5.73 21.77 -12.04
CA SER A 554 -4.35 22.23 -12.16
C SER A 554 -3.32 21.27 -11.60
N SER A 555 -2.05 21.49 -11.97
CA SER A 555 -0.91 20.79 -11.35
C SER A 555 -0.86 20.98 -9.84
N MET A 556 -1.27 22.15 -9.32
CA MET A 556 -1.29 22.42 -7.87
C MET A 556 -2.25 21.49 -7.12
N ILE A 557 -3.38 21.10 -7.73
CA ILE A 557 -4.27 20.09 -7.14
C ILE A 557 -3.56 18.74 -7.07
N ILE A 558 -2.81 18.36 -8.11
CA ILE A 558 -2.04 17.10 -8.11
C ILE A 558 -0.96 17.13 -7.02
N GLU A 559 -0.28 18.27 -6.83
CA GLU A 559 0.69 18.44 -5.74
C GLU A 559 0.02 18.26 -4.37
N GLU A 560 -1.12 18.92 -4.14
CA GLU A 560 -1.88 18.82 -2.87
C GLU A 560 -2.31 17.38 -2.57
N ILE A 561 -2.82 16.65 -3.57
CA ILE A 561 -3.17 15.24 -3.41
C ILE A 561 -1.92 14.41 -3.10
N SER A 562 -0.77 14.71 -3.72
CA SER A 562 0.48 13.99 -3.47
C SER A 562 1.06 14.17 -2.07
N MET A 563 0.70 15.25 -1.36
CA MET A 563 1.07 15.46 0.04
C MET A 563 0.46 14.42 1.00
N THR A 564 -0.48 13.60 0.54
CA THR A 564 -0.96 12.42 1.28
C THR A 564 0.11 11.34 1.44
N GLU A 565 1.20 11.42 0.68
CA GLU A 565 2.32 10.45 0.64
C GLU A 565 1.91 9.03 0.20
N HIS A 566 0.67 8.88 -0.28
CA HIS A 566 0.20 7.63 -0.81
C HIS A 566 0.92 7.31 -2.12
N PHE A 567 1.55 6.14 -2.26
CA PHE A 567 2.43 5.83 -3.40
C PHE A 567 1.74 5.90 -4.77
N VAL A 568 0.42 5.67 -4.83
CA VAL A 568 -0.34 5.84 -6.09
C VAL A 568 -0.43 7.32 -6.44
N SER A 569 -0.67 8.18 -5.45
CA SER A 569 -0.77 9.61 -5.66
C SER A 569 0.56 10.22 -6.06
N THR A 570 1.64 9.88 -5.36
CA THR A 570 3.00 10.36 -5.70
C THR A 570 3.42 9.84 -7.07
N SER A 571 3.12 8.58 -7.40
CA SER A 571 3.34 8.03 -8.74
C SER A 571 2.59 8.79 -9.82
N VAL A 572 1.31 9.13 -9.63
CA VAL A 572 0.55 9.95 -10.60
C VAL A 572 1.17 11.34 -10.75
N ARG A 573 1.59 11.97 -9.65
CA ARG A 573 2.28 13.28 -9.69
C ARG A 573 3.56 13.21 -10.50
N ASP A 574 4.47 12.29 -10.17
CA ASP A 574 5.76 12.11 -10.85
C ASP A 574 5.60 11.83 -12.34
N LYS A 575 4.66 10.92 -12.71
CA LYS A 575 4.35 10.58 -14.09
C LYS A 575 3.80 11.78 -14.85
N SER A 576 2.87 12.52 -14.24
CA SER A 576 2.23 13.68 -14.86
C SER A 576 3.22 14.83 -15.08
N GLU A 577 4.00 15.16 -14.06
CA GLU A 577 5.04 16.19 -14.12
C GLU A 577 6.09 15.86 -15.20
N SER A 578 6.58 14.62 -15.19
CA SER A 578 7.58 14.15 -16.17
C SER A 578 7.04 14.20 -17.60
N ALA A 579 5.81 13.74 -17.82
CA ALA A 579 5.20 13.71 -19.15
C ALA A 579 4.91 15.12 -19.68
N ILE A 580 4.36 16.01 -18.86
CA ILE A 580 4.06 17.39 -19.27
C ILE A 580 5.35 18.18 -19.50
N SER A 581 6.36 18.00 -18.65
CA SER A 581 7.68 18.64 -18.84
C SER A 581 8.38 18.14 -20.10
N ALA A 582 8.27 16.85 -20.43
CA ALA A 582 8.77 16.31 -21.69
C ALA A 582 8.03 16.88 -22.90
N LEU A 583 6.69 16.92 -22.83
CA LEU A 583 5.85 17.48 -23.90
C LEU A 583 6.13 18.96 -24.14
N TRP A 584 6.37 19.75 -23.08
CA TRP A 584 6.76 21.15 -23.19
C TRP A 584 8.09 21.33 -23.92
N LYS A 585 9.11 20.53 -23.57
CA LYS A 585 10.40 20.54 -24.26
C LYS A 585 10.24 20.20 -25.74
N GLU A 586 9.43 19.17 -26.05
CA GLU A 586 9.16 18.75 -27.42
C GLU A 586 8.38 19.81 -28.22
N ALA A 587 7.36 20.45 -27.63
CA ALA A 587 6.55 21.48 -28.28
C ALA A 587 7.33 22.76 -28.61
N ASN A 588 8.43 23.03 -27.89
CA ASN A 588 9.30 24.19 -28.12
C ASN A 588 10.27 24.03 -29.30
N PHE A 589 10.44 22.83 -29.85
CA PHE A 589 11.26 22.65 -31.04
C PHE A 589 10.48 22.97 -32.34
N PRO A 590 11.16 23.37 -33.44
CA PRO A 590 10.53 23.58 -34.74
C PRO A 590 9.83 22.31 -35.26
N PRO A 591 8.73 22.40 -36.02
CA PRO A 591 7.90 21.23 -36.39
C PRO A 591 8.63 20.03 -37.00
N ASN A 592 9.75 20.27 -37.71
CA ASN A 592 10.55 19.25 -38.40
C ASN A 592 11.77 18.77 -37.58
N ASP A 593 11.92 19.19 -36.33
CA ASP A 593 13.06 18.84 -35.48
C ASP A 593 12.92 17.39 -34.96
N PRO A 594 13.93 16.52 -35.12
CA PRO A 594 13.86 15.13 -34.68
C PRO A 594 13.64 14.97 -33.16
N ARG A 595 13.97 16.00 -32.36
CA ARG A 595 13.72 16.00 -30.91
C ARG A 595 12.24 16.04 -30.55
N ARG A 596 11.34 16.36 -31.50
CA ARG A 596 9.88 16.29 -31.34
C ARG A 596 9.34 14.87 -31.36
N LYS A 597 10.18 13.85 -31.64
CA LYS A 597 9.80 12.44 -31.70
C LYS A 597 8.55 12.23 -32.60
N ILE A 598 7.43 11.82 -32.01
CA ILE A 598 6.17 11.53 -32.70
C ILE A 598 5.16 12.70 -32.62
N LEU A 599 5.56 13.85 -32.06
CA LEU A 599 4.66 14.98 -31.82
C LEU A 599 4.24 15.67 -33.14
N PRO A 600 2.94 15.72 -33.47
CA PRO A 600 2.45 16.31 -34.71
C PRO A 600 2.85 17.78 -34.88
N ALA A 601 3.03 18.25 -36.12
CA ALA A 601 3.42 19.64 -36.41
C ALA A 601 2.46 20.70 -35.81
N ILE A 602 1.18 20.36 -35.65
CA ILE A 602 0.17 21.24 -35.03
C ILE A 602 0.37 21.42 -33.52
N CYS A 603 1.09 20.51 -32.87
CA CYS A 603 1.37 20.53 -31.44
C CYS A 603 2.64 21.36 -31.15
N ASP A 604 2.61 22.63 -31.50
CA ASP A 604 3.67 23.60 -31.24
C ASP A 604 3.53 24.25 -29.85
N ARG A 605 4.46 25.14 -29.50
CA ARG A 605 4.44 25.91 -28.24
C ARG A 605 3.09 26.61 -28.03
N ASN A 606 2.54 27.24 -29.06
CA ASN A 606 1.28 27.96 -28.93
C ASN A 606 0.13 27.00 -28.64
N TRP A 607 0.10 25.84 -29.31
CA TRP A 607 -0.85 24.78 -29.00
C TRP A 607 -0.74 24.32 -27.55
N PHE A 608 0.48 24.12 -27.05
CA PHE A 608 0.69 23.72 -25.66
C PHE A 608 0.12 24.76 -24.69
N CYS A 609 0.45 26.05 -24.90
CA CYS A 609 -0.06 27.13 -24.05
C CYS A 609 -1.58 27.16 -24.06
N ARG A 610 -2.22 27.11 -25.23
CA ARG A 610 -3.69 27.09 -25.33
C ARG A 610 -4.31 25.90 -24.60
N LYS A 611 -3.68 24.73 -24.68
CA LYS A 611 -4.25 23.48 -24.15
C LYS A 611 -4.05 23.31 -22.64
N PHE A 612 -2.89 23.72 -22.12
CA PHE A 612 -2.47 23.37 -20.76
C PHE A 612 -2.33 24.57 -19.81
N ILE A 613 -2.23 25.80 -20.33
CA ILE A 613 -1.93 26.99 -19.50
C ILE A 613 -3.05 28.05 -19.62
N GLY A 614 -3.54 28.30 -20.83
CA GLY A 614 -4.48 29.37 -21.17
C GLY A 614 -3.82 30.55 -21.90
N ASP A 615 -4.58 31.19 -22.79
CA ASP A 615 -4.09 32.17 -23.77
C ASP A 615 -3.51 33.46 -23.16
N GLU A 616 -3.91 33.82 -21.94
CA GLU A 616 -3.52 35.07 -21.26
C GLU A 616 -2.34 34.90 -20.30
N ALA A 617 -1.78 33.70 -20.16
CA ALA A 617 -0.72 33.45 -19.19
C ALA A 617 0.66 33.92 -19.68
N VAL A 618 1.34 34.72 -18.86
CA VAL A 618 2.73 35.13 -19.10
C VAL A 618 3.69 34.02 -18.67
N ILE A 619 4.57 33.61 -19.57
CA ILE A 619 5.64 32.62 -19.33
C ILE A 619 6.94 33.38 -19.05
N THR A 620 7.51 33.16 -17.87
CA THR A 620 8.78 33.74 -17.41
C THR A 620 9.98 32.86 -17.79
N GLU A 621 11.21 33.36 -17.61
CA GLU A 621 12.42 32.55 -17.83
C GLU A 621 12.50 31.33 -16.91
N GLU A 622 11.97 31.41 -15.69
CA GLU A 622 11.90 30.26 -14.77
C GLU A 622 10.90 29.20 -15.27
N ASP A 623 9.76 29.64 -15.82
CA ASP A 623 8.76 28.75 -16.39
C ASP A 623 9.27 28.01 -17.65
N GLU A 624 10.21 28.62 -18.39
CA GLU A 624 10.88 27.96 -19.52
C GLU A 624 11.65 26.73 -19.07
N ALA A 625 12.30 26.81 -17.91
CA ALA A 625 13.05 25.70 -17.33
C ALA A 625 12.13 24.66 -16.69
N TYR A 626 11.05 25.10 -16.04
CA TYR A 626 10.12 24.26 -15.31
C TYR A 626 8.67 24.76 -15.41
N ILE A 627 7.92 24.21 -16.38
CA ILE A 627 6.58 24.70 -16.73
C ILE A 627 5.47 24.20 -15.80
N TRP A 628 5.72 23.12 -15.04
CA TRP A 628 4.70 22.38 -14.29
C TRP A 628 3.81 23.26 -13.40
N PRO A 629 4.32 24.24 -12.62
CA PRO A 629 3.49 25.09 -11.77
C PRO A 629 2.46 25.97 -12.52
N LYS A 630 2.61 26.15 -13.84
CA LYS A 630 1.70 26.95 -14.67
C LYS A 630 0.57 26.14 -15.29
N VAL A 631 0.63 24.82 -15.19
CA VAL A 631 -0.31 23.92 -15.87
C VAL A 631 -1.67 23.94 -15.15
N ARG A 632 -2.73 24.30 -15.87
CA ARG A 632 -4.10 24.47 -15.34
C ARG A 632 -5.01 23.28 -15.56
N THR A 633 -4.70 22.42 -16.53
CA THR A 633 -5.59 21.33 -16.94
C THR A 633 -4.79 20.07 -17.22
N VAL A 634 -4.88 19.08 -16.33
CA VAL A 634 -4.14 17.80 -16.43
C VAL A 634 -5.03 16.57 -16.26
N LEU A 635 -6.24 16.71 -15.73
CA LEU A 635 -7.11 15.56 -15.45
C LEU A 635 -7.63 14.89 -16.73
N SER A 636 -7.61 13.56 -16.75
CA SER A 636 -8.31 12.78 -17.77
C SER A 636 -9.84 12.82 -17.55
N HIS A 637 -10.60 12.39 -18.55
CA HIS A 637 -12.07 12.37 -18.52
C HIS A 637 -12.64 11.16 -17.75
N THR A 638 -11.79 10.20 -17.34
CA THR A 638 -12.24 8.95 -16.70
C THR A 638 -12.87 9.15 -15.31
N PRO A 639 -12.38 10.06 -14.44
CA PRO A 639 -13.07 10.37 -13.18
C PRO A 639 -14.45 11.01 -13.40
N LEU A 640 -14.63 11.83 -14.46
CA LEU A 640 -15.94 12.42 -14.78
C LEU A 640 -16.96 11.35 -15.14
N ALA A 641 -16.55 10.29 -15.83
CA ALA A 641 -17.42 9.16 -16.15
C ALA A 641 -17.89 8.40 -14.92
N ILE A 642 -16.98 8.13 -13.97
CA ILE A 642 -17.36 7.53 -12.68
C ILE A 642 -18.29 8.46 -11.91
N LEU A 643 -17.99 9.76 -11.83
CA LEU A 643 -18.83 10.70 -11.08
C LEU A 643 -20.25 10.81 -11.68
N SER A 644 -20.35 10.75 -13.01
CA SER A 644 -21.64 10.73 -13.70
C SER A 644 -22.48 9.50 -13.38
N CYS A 645 -21.92 8.43 -12.81
CA CYS A 645 -22.70 7.25 -12.39
C CYS A 645 -23.57 7.52 -11.14
N VAL A 646 -23.27 8.59 -10.41
CA VAL A 646 -24.00 9.01 -9.22
C VAL A 646 -25.04 10.07 -9.61
N ALA A 647 -26.33 9.76 -9.45
CA ALA A 647 -27.44 10.61 -9.89
C ALA A 647 -27.33 12.07 -9.37
N ALA A 648 -26.93 12.24 -8.11
CA ALA A 648 -26.76 13.55 -7.49
C ALA A 648 -25.77 14.45 -8.26
N TYR A 649 -24.65 13.89 -8.75
CA TYR A 649 -23.70 14.62 -9.58
C TYR A 649 -24.15 14.68 -11.04
N ARG A 650 -24.66 13.56 -11.57
CA ARG A 650 -25.16 13.45 -12.95
C ARG A 650 -26.14 14.56 -13.31
N ASP A 651 -27.10 14.82 -12.43
CA ASP A 651 -28.22 15.72 -12.73
C ASP A 651 -27.93 17.18 -12.36
N THR A 652 -26.89 17.46 -11.56
CA THR A 652 -26.57 18.82 -11.08
C THR A 652 -25.29 19.40 -11.67
N ARG A 653 -24.28 18.58 -11.97
CA ARG A 653 -22.96 19.01 -12.45
C ARG A 653 -22.77 18.84 -13.96
N PHE A 654 -23.63 18.08 -14.62
CA PHE A 654 -23.55 17.86 -16.07
C PHE A 654 -24.76 18.45 -16.77
N GLN A 655 -24.51 19.22 -17.82
CA GLN A 655 -25.53 19.61 -18.78
C GLN A 655 -25.61 18.55 -19.87
N TRP A 656 -26.82 18.03 -20.10
CA TRP A 656 -27.06 16.93 -21.05
C TRP A 656 -27.87 17.39 -22.26
N GLU A 657 -27.40 17.06 -23.45
CA GLU A 657 -28.25 16.99 -24.64
C GLU A 657 -28.89 15.60 -24.68
N THR A 658 -30.21 15.53 -24.84
CA THR A 658 -30.97 14.26 -24.80
C THR A 658 -31.65 14.00 -26.13
N LYS A 659 -31.46 12.79 -26.66
CA LYS A 659 -32.21 12.26 -27.78
C LYS A 659 -33.03 11.06 -27.34
N TYR A 660 -34.30 11.04 -27.72
CA TYR A 660 -35.18 9.91 -27.47
C TYR A 660 -35.22 8.99 -28.68
N VAL A 661 -34.86 7.73 -28.48
CA VAL A 661 -34.97 6.67 -29.49
C VAL A 661 -35.85 5.58 -28.90
N ASN A 662 -36.95 5.24 -29.56
CA ASN A 662 -37.95 4.28 -29.05
C ASN A 662 -38.44 4.58 -27.61
N SER A 663 -38.59 5.87 -27.27
CA SER A 663 -38.93 6.38 -25.93
C SER A 663 -37.86 6.18 -24.84
N THR A 664 -36.68 5.67 -25.19
CA THR A 664 -35.52 5.59 -24.29
C THR A 664 -34.64 6.82 -24.44
N PRO A 665 -34.22 7.47 -23.33
CA PRO A 665 -33.33 8.62 -23.38
C PRO A 665 -31.87 8.17 -23.60
N HIS A 666 -31.22 8.79 -24.57
CA HIS A 666 -29.78 8.70 -24.79
C HIS A 666 -29.20 10.10 -24.62
N ARG A 667 -28.30 10.26 -23.64
CA ARG A 667 -27.78 11.56 -23.22
C ARG A 667 -26.31 11.69 -23.57
N VAL A 668 -25.91 12.89 -23.98
CA VAL A 668 -24.52 13.23 -24.25
C VAL A 668 -24.20 14.62 -23.72
N THR A 669 -22.97 14.79 -23.27
CA THR A 669 -22.44 16.06 -22.77
C THR A 669 -21.09 16.36 -23.43
N GLY A 670 -20.77 17.64 -23.62
CA GLY A 670 -19.55 18.08 -24.31
C GLY A 670 -19.56 17.91 -25.83
N LEU A 671 -20.72 18.07 -26.48
CA LEU A 671 -20.76 18.17 -27.94
C LEU A 671 -20.19 19.53 -28.38
N LYS A 672 -19.28 19.55 -29.37
CA LYS A 672 -18.82 20.80 -29.99
C LYS A 672 -20.01 21.50 -30.64
N ALA A 673 -20.56 22.50 -29.95
CA ALA A 673 -21.60 23.34 -30.51
C ALA A 673 -21.06 24.06 -31.75
N GLN A 674 -21.83 24.09 -32.86
CA GLN A 674 -21.51 24.93 -34.02
C GLN A 674 -21.51 26.43 -33.68
N ARG A 675 -22.01 26.83 -32.51
CA ARG A 675 -22.00 28.20 -31.99
C ARG A 675 -21.36 28.24 -30.61
N LYS A 676 -20.26 28.97 -30.47
CA LYS A 676 -19.44 29.18 -29.26
C LYS A 676 -20.17 29.65 -27.98
N LYS A 677 -21.48 29.93 -28.01
CA LYS A 677 -22.23 30.50 -26.87
C LYS A 677 -23.07 29.49 -26.09
N ASP A 678 -23.24 28.26 -26.59
CA ASP A 678 -24.12 27.24 -26.00
C ASP A 678 -23.38 25.92 -25.75
N ALA A 679 -22.11 25.96 -25.30
CA ALA A 679 -21.38 24.73 -25.01
C ALA A 679 -22.03 24.01 -23.82
N VAL A 680 -22.78 22.95 -24.13
CA VAL A 680 -23.37 22.02 -23.17
C VAL A 680 -22.23 21.22 -22.54
N GLY A 681 -21.91 21.49 -21.28
CA GLY A 681 -20.78 20.84 -20.62
C GLY A 681 -20.94 20.66 -19.13
N LEU A 682 -20.02 21.21 -18.35
CA LEU A 682 -20.03 21.13 -16.89
C LEU A 682 -20.69 22.37 -16.29
N VAL A 683 -21.56 22.15 -15.29
CA VAL A 683 -22.16 23.22 -14.49
C VAL A 683 -21.22 23.51 -13.33
N ASP A 684 -20.67 24.74 -13.30
CA ASP A 684 -19.72 25.19 -12.26
C ASP A 684 -18.47 24.28 -12.18
N ALA A 685 -17.65 24.36 -13.22
CA ALA A 685 -16.47 23.51 -13.40
C ALA A 685 -15.42 23.71 -12.29
N ASP A 686 -15.29 24.91 -11.74
CA ASP A 686 -14.41 25.19 -10.59
C ASP A 686 -14.86 24.42 -9.35
N ALA A 687 -16.15 24.48 -8.98
CA ALA A 687 -16.66 23.70 -7.86
C ALA A 687 -16.50 22.20 -8.09
N MET A 688 -16.71 21.74 -9.32
CA MET A 688 -16.54 20.33 -9.68
C MET A 688 -15.08 19.87 -9.56
N ALA A 689 -14.12 20.67 -9.99
CA ALA A 689 -12.69 20.37 -9.84
C ALA A 689 -12.28 20.28 -8.36
N ASN A 690 -12.80 21.19 -7.52
CA ASN A 690 -12.59 21.16 -6.07
C ASN A 690 -13.21 19.91 -5.42
N GLU A 691 -14.44 19.55 -5.79
CA GLU A 691 -15.10 18.33 -5.30
C GLU A 691 -14.32 17.07 -5.70
N LEU A 692 -13.85 16.98 -6.94
CA LEU A 692 -12.99 15.88 -7.40
C LEU A 692 -11.70 15.81 -6.59
N SER A 693 -11.01 16.93 -6.38
CA SER A 693 -9.81 17.00 -5.55
C SER A 693 -10.07 16.47 -4.14
N MET A 694 -11.15 16.94 -3.49
CA MET A 694 -11.52 16.52 -2.15
C MET A 694 -11.82 15.02 -2.06
N LEU A 695 -12.57 14.47 -3.02
CA LEU A 695 -12.92 13.04 -3.05
C LEU A 695 -11.69 12.15 -3.30
N ILE A 696 -10.84 12.53 -4.26
CA ILE A 696 -9.62 11.79 -4.57
C ILE A 696 -8.68 11.84 -3.35
N GLY A 697 -8.43 13.02 -2.81
CA GLY A 697 -7.60 13.20 -1.60
C GLY A 697 -8.17 12.45 -0.39
N TYR A 698 -9.50 12.45 -0.19
CA TYR A 698 -10.16 11.71 0.88
C TYR A 698 -9.84 10.20 0.82
N SER A 699 -9.86 9.60 -0.37
CA SER A 699 -9.57 8.16 -0.51
C SER A 699 -8.13 7.83 -0.12
N PHE A 700 -7.14 8.62 -0.55
CA PHE A 700 -5.74 8.41 -0.20
C PHE A 700 -5.48 8.62 1.28
N ARG A 701 -6.08 9.67 1.88
CA ARG A 701 -6.00 9.89 3.34
C ARG A 701 -6.61 8.73 4.11
N THR A 702 -7.78 8.25 3.70
CA THR A 702 -8.46 7.13 4.36
C THR A 702 -7.67 5.82 4.25
N ALA A 703 -7.08 5.53 3.09
CA ALA A 703 -6.17 4.40 2.90
C ALA A 703 -4.94 4.51 3.83
N MET A 704 -4.46 5.73 4.08
CA MET A 704 -3.43 6.06 5.06
C MET A 704 -4.00 6.33 6.47
N GLN A 705 -5.18 5.82 6.84
CA GLN A 705 -5.81 5.99 8.17
C GLN A 705 -5.86 7.44 8.70
N ASN A 706 -5.98 8.42 7.79
CA ASN A 706 -5.94 9.87 8.06
C ASN A 706 -4.70 10.31 8.84
N ILE A 707 -3.55 9.68 8.58
CA ILE A 707 -2.28 10.03 9.23
C ILE A 707 -1.77 11.41 8.77
N SER A 708 -2.03 11.79 7.52
CA SER A 708 -1.80 13.15 7.03
C SER A 708 -2.88 14.08 7.57
N GLY A 709 -2.49 15.05 8.41
CA GLY A 709 -3.38 16.04 9.02
C GLY A 709 -4.10 16.95 8.03
#